data_AF-A0A5C6XBF3-F1
#
_entry.id   AF-A0A5C6XBF3-F1
#
_cell.length_a   1.000
_cell.length_b   1.000
_cell.length_c   1.000
_cell.angle_alpha   90.00
_cell.angle_beta   90.00
_cell.angle_gamma   90.00
#
_symmetry.space_group_name_H-M   'P 1'
#
loop_
_entity.id
_entity.type
_entity.pdbx_description
1 polymer ?
#
loop_
_entity_poly.entity_id
_entity_poly.type
_entity_poly.pdbx_seq_one_letter_code
_entity_poly.pdbx_strand_id
1 'polypeptide(L)'
;MRPAMREIFGHSHSTRAAVLLRAVTFVMMLAWAAPLSAQGSGQDGAETTENTSAQDVAGPSITASELNTLKARISELRGEARRLNSQGEDTRVLSVDEALRQIPRPHSPGNIYRWVRDTIAFEPYTGALRGVQGTLIAGSGNAVDQALLTRELLRRAGHTTRLATGRLHDADIIEVLASLDTSARVERDGKPAEVTSEGPDAALIARLRDHIWVEVEHRGKFIAVDPVAAPLVGMTPARAQAHHDRLPEALATTLEVELVGRLTDTQRISHLTISGPLSRYAYRTLTLGFEPDATRARGRIPVLMVGDQASRGQAIPVDALESLELNFRLKSGAREQRWTQTLYRGAADFDIFAFDAQHFSITLMPGWSSDAWLARHAKASATNALEALQSYADDLASTGDAPDTGSDEIRATDAMMHELSALLPAAFIRRLDRSISQSANQLGVRPVLSQPRAVVTASLRRGDEVFVDLQLSGDRVDALPLGEVPEVASAAFGGLYGHLLDTLTAEFLEQHGGRRMLTVARIFRRATHQRIPFTTVDARTIEKLDTLRISDAIRAQLGDLIRRQGHVILSPLQNVDVDGVERFGWWSVDPLSGWMRAHPTDALLAQVEQRDADALSPTRHLDLHAELVAHSLRAASSSLTPSSSDNASICVATRELLALSRAFCATSQPIASPELDVCLNDPQGGQVPISASTDMLGLAGGSCVERLATTRCGAVYARAVARGELTLRYGDAGQTSDGEVTPPAPRCQ
;
A
#
# COMPACT_ATOMS: atom_id res chain seq x y z
N MET A 1 -38.19 53.49 14.31
CA MET A 1 -39.26 53.28 15.33
C MET A 1 -38.75 52.31 16.40
N ARG A 2 -39.49 52.14 17.52
CA ARG A 2 -39.14 51.40 18.76
C ARG A 2 -40.46 50.93 19.41
N PRO A 3 -40.48 50.10 20.48
CA PRO A 3 -39.48 49.16 21.02
C PRO A 3 -39.87 47.72 20.56
N ALA A 4 -39.73 46.55 21.21
CA ALA A 4 -39.17 46.03 22.49
C ALA A 4 -38.88 44.50 22.26
N MET A 5 -38.44 43.61 23.17
CA MET A 5 -38.00 43.53 24.58
C MET A 5 -36.89 42.42 24.63
N ARG A 6 -36.11 42.14 25.68
CA ARG A 6 -35.49 42.89 26.79
C ARG A 6 -34.83 41.83 27.71
N GLU A 7 -33.50 41.85 27.88
CA GLU A 7 -32.81 40.97 28.83
C GLU A 7 -33.10 41.37 30.29
N ILE A 8 -33.10 40.42 31.24
CA ILE A 8 -32.81 40.68 32.66
C ILE A 8 -31.92 39.56 33.25
N PHE A 9 -30.92 40.03 34.00
CA PHE A 9 -29.88 39.34 34.77
C PHE A 9 -30.31 38.21 35.74
N GLY A 10 -29.33 37.36 36.07
CA GLY A 10 -29.30 36.52 37.28
C GLY A 10 -27.86 36.21 37.74
N HIS A 11 -27.35 36.97 38.71
CA HIS A 11 -26.05 36.74 39.38
C HIS A 11 -26.18 37.03 40.88
N SER A 12 -25.86 36.06 41.74
CA SER A 12 -25.60 36.28 43.18
C SER A 12 -24.84 35.11 43.80
N HIS A 13 -24.00 35.40 44.80
CA HIS A 13 -23.10 34.43 45.45
C HIS A 13 -23.57 33.96 46.84
N SER A 14 -22.90 32.92 47.34
CA SER A 14 -22.34 32.76 48.70
C SER A 14 -23.16 32.14 49.86
N THR A 15 -22.66 30.97 50.31
CA THR A 15 -22.45 30.55 51.73
C THR A 15 -23.68 30.30 52.63
N ARG A 16 -23.68 29.40 53.62
CA ARG A 16 -22.62 28.87 54.55
C ARG A 16 -22.83 27.36 54.81
N ALA A 17 -21.76 26.53 54.92
CA ALA A 17 -21.12 25.99 56.15
C ALA A 17 -22.00 25.00 56.98
N ALA A 18 -21.49 23.99 57.71
CA ALA A 18 -20.14 23.55 58.14
C ALA A 18 -20.22 22.04 58.58
N VAL A 19 -19.22 21.24 59.03
CA VAL A 19 -17.74 21.32 59.23
C VAL A 19 -17.17 19.86 59.33
N LEU A 20 -15.93 19.62 59.84
CA LEU A 20 -15.25 18.31 60.12
C LEU A 20 -14.83 17.49 58.89
N LEU A 21 -13.55 17.35 58.48
CA LEU A 21 -12.20 17.69 59.00
C LEU A 21 -11.49 16.71 59.97
N ARG A 22 -10.63 15.83 59.42
CA ARG A 22 -9.22 15.48 59.79
C ARG A 22 -8.72 14.41 58.77
N ALA A 23 -7.55 14.44 58.11
CA ALA A 23 -6.14 14.78 58.45
C ALA A 23 -5.35 13.60 59.09
N VAL A 24 -4.06 13.31 58.78
CA VAL A 24 -3.22 13.54 57.57
C VAL A 24 -1.90 12.72 57.65
N THR A 25 -1.29 12.34 56.51
CA THR A 25 0.13 11.89 56.26
C THR A 25 0.79 10.66 56.95
N PHE A 26 1.45 9.84 56.09
CA PHE A 26 2.83 9.28 56.16
C PHE A 26 3.23 7.97 56.93
N VAL A 27 3.67 6.99 56.12
CA VAL A 27 5.02 6.34 56.08
C VAL A 27 5.37 5.02 56.85
N MET A 28 5.97 4.10 56.06
CA MET A 28 6.94 3.01 56.34
C MET A 28 6.65 1.81 57.27
N MET A 29 6.50 0.66 56.59
CA MET A 29 7.37 -0.55 56.67
C MET A 29 7.33 -1.58 57.84
N LEU A 30 7.56 -2.83 57.40
CA LEU A 30 8.22 -3.97 58.05
C LEU A 30 7.45 -4.90 59.02
N ALA A 31 7.09 -6.06 58.44
CA ALA A 31 7.56 -7.40 58.82
C ALA A 31 6.80 -8.28 59.83
N TRP A 32 6.48 -9.49 59.33
CA TRP A 32 6.55 -10.81 59.99
C TRP A 32 5.81 -11.03 61.33
N ALA A 33 4.71 -11.80 61.27
CA ALA A 33 4.68 -13.17 61.83
C ALA A 33 3.42 -13.96 61.41
N ALA A 34 3.59 -15.26 61.22
CA ALA A 34 2.55 -16.30 61.21
C ALA A 34 3.01 -17.40 62.21
N PRO A 35 2.28 -18.51 62.45
CA PRO A 35 0.94 -18.91 62.00
C PRO A 35 0.01 -19.31 63.16
N LEU A 36 -1.18 -19.88 62.87
CA LEU A 36 -1.83 -20.91 63.69
C LEU A 36 -2.86 -21.70 62.87
N SER A 37 -3.27 -22.88 63.34
CA SER A 37 -3.79 -23.98 62.51
C SER A 37 -5.13 -24.57 63.00
N ALA A 38 -5.78 -25.34 62.11
CA ALA A 38 -6.91 -26.24 62.42
C ALA A 38 -6.82 -27.50 61.52
N GLN A 39 -7.45 -28.61 61.92
CA GLN A 39 -7.21 -29.96 61.37
C GLN A 39 -8.49 -30.72 61.00
N GLY A 40 -8.35 -31.73 60.13
CA GLY A 40 -9.16 -32.97 60.16
C GLY A 40 -9.55 -33.52 58.77
N SER A 41 -9.69 -34.85 58.56
CA SER A 41 -9.24 -36.00 59.36
C SER A 41 -9.48 -37.34 58.63
N GLY A 42 -8.55 -38.29 58.69
CA GLY A 42 -8.73 -39.71 58.32
C GLY A 42 -8.36 -40.07 56.86
N GLN A 43 -7.98 -41.32 56.55
CA GLN A 43 -7.68 -42.48 57.42
C GLN A 43 -6.71 -43.45 56.72
N ASP A 44 -6.10 -44.38 57.47
CA ASP A 44 -4.88 -45.12 57.11
C ASP A 44 -5.00 -46.21 56.03
N GLY A 45 -3.89 -46.42 55.33
CA GLY A 45 -3.59 -47.59 54.50
C GLY A 45 -2.12 -47.55 54.09
N ALA A 46 -1.32 -48.55 54.47
CA ALA A 46 0.14 -48.50 54.36
C ALA A 46 0.71 -49.70 53.59
N GLU A 47 1.66 -49.44 52.69
CA GLU A 47 2.91 -50.23 52.63
C GLU A 47 4.04 -49.51 51.88
N THR A 48 5.24 -50.04 52.11
CA THR A 48 6.60 -49.58 51.81
C THR A 48 6.96 -49.17 50.37
N THR A 49 7.95 -48.26 50.26
CA THR A 49 8.95 -48.09 49.15
C THR A 49 8.41 -47.84 47.73
N GLU A 50 8.86 -46.83 46.99
CA GLU A 50 10.24 -46.33 46.87
C GLU A 50 10.39 -44.79 46.97
N ASN A 51 11.64 -44.35 47.15
CA ASN A 51 12.02 -42.95 47.10
C ASN A 51 12.19 -42.49 45.64
N THR A 52 11.08 -42.31 44.91
CA THR A 52 11.11 -41.66 43.60
C THR A 52 11.61 -40.23 43.79
N SER A 53 12.84 -39.98 43.36
CA SER A 53 13.41 -38.63 43.25
C SER A 53 12.40 -37.70 42.57
N ALA A 54 12.32 -36.46 43.04
CA ALA A 54 11.60 -35.41 42.33
C ALA A 54 12.05 -35.44 40.86
N GLN A 55 11.12 -35.72 39.94
CA GLN A 55 11.43 -35.62 38.52
C GLN A 55 11.68 -34.15 38.23
N ASP A 56 12.84 -33.85 37.63
CA ASP A 56 13.18 -32.50 37.22
C ASP A 56 12.08 -31.96 36.30
N VAL A 57 11.33 -30.97 36.79
CA VAL A 57 10.47 -30.13 35.94
C VAL A 57 11.39 -29.16 35.21
N ALA A 58 12.20 -29.71 34.31
CA ALA A 58 13.10 -28.95 33.48
C ALA A 58 12.27 -28.03 32.60
N GLY A 59 12.45 -26.71 32.79
CA GLY A 59 11.97 -25.72 31.83
C GLY A 59 12.55 -26.02 30.44
N PRO A 60 11.87 -25.62 29.35
CA PRO A 60 12.20 -26.08 28.01
C PRO A 60 13.43 -25.36 27.41
N SER A 61 14.58 -25.65 28.00
CA SER A 61 15.90 -25.27 27.48
C SER A 61 16.24 -26.13 26.26
N ILE A 62 16.83 -25.49 25.24
CA ILE A 62 17.27 -26.19 24.02
C ILE A 62 18.66 -26.81 24.22
N THR A 63 18.92 -27.98 23.65
CA THR A 63 20.24 -28.60 23.77
C THR A 63 21.30 -27.86 22.94
N ALA A 64 22.57 -28.01 23.33
CA ALA A 64 23.69 -27.50 22.54
C ALA A 64 23.75 -28.11 21.11
N SER A 65 23.11 -29.26 20.86
CA SER A 65 23.02 -29.86 19.53
C SER A 65 22.00 -29.12 18.65
N GLU A 66 20.83 -28.80 19.20
CA GLU A 66 19.79 -28.01 18.53
C GLU A 66 20.27 -26.58 18.27
N LEU A 67 20.87 -25.91 19.26
CA LEU A 67 21.44 -24.57 19.10
C LEU A 67 22.50 -24.50 17.99
N ASN A 68 23.38 -25.52 17.90
CA ASN A 68 24.37 -25.59 16.82
C ASN A 68 23.73 -25.86 15.44
N THR A 69 22.67 -26.67 15.39
CA THR A 69 21.91 -26.95 14.16
C THR A 69 21.21 -25.68 13.65
N LEU A 70 20.53 -24.95 14.55
CA LEU A 70 19.92 -23.66 14.24
C LEU A 70 20.97 -22.63 13.80
N LYS A 71 22.12 -22.53 14.48
CA LYS A 71 23.21 -21.61 14.08
C LYS A 71 23.77 -21.93 12.69
N ALA A 72 23.85 -23.21 12.29
CA ALA A 72 24.20 -23.60 10.93
C ALA A 72 23.15 -23.12 9.92
N ARG A 73 21.86 -23.33 10.20
CA ARG A 73 20.72 -22.88 9.37
C ARG A 73 20.66 -21.34 9.25
N ILE A 74 20.87 -20.62 10.35
CA ILE A 74 20.97 -19.15 10.37
C ILE A 74 22.13 -18.67 9.48
N SER A 75 23.27 -19.37 9.48
CA SER A 75 24.42 -19.04 8.61
C SER A 75 24.12 -19.25 7.12
N GLU A 76 23.41 -20.33 6.77
CA GLU A 76 22.90 -20.60 5.41
C GLU A 76 21.97 -19.49 4.93
N LEU A 77 20.99 -19.08 5.74
CA LEU A 77 20.02 -18.04 5.40
C LEU A 77 20.67 -16.65 5.30
N ARG A 78 21.64 -16.33 6.18
CA ARG A 78 22.52 -15.15 6.00
C ARG A 78 23.31 -15.24 4.68
N GLY A 79 23.66 -16.45 4.22
CA GLY A 79 24.26 -16.71 2.90
C GLY A 79 23.32 -16.47 1.72
N GLU A 80 22.04 -16.83 1.83
CA GLU A 80 21.00 -16.50 0.85
C GLU A 80 20.76 -14.99 0.76
N ALA A 81 20.53 -14.32 1.91
CA ALA A 81 20.34 -12.87 1.99
C ALA A 81 21.49 -12.09 1.33
N ARG A 82 22.75 -12.55 1.47
CA ARG A 82 23.92 -11.98 0.79
C ARG A 82 23.91 -12.21 -0.72
N ARG A 83 23.52 -13.41 -1.19
CA ARG A 83 23.42 -13.72 -2.62
C ARG A 83 22.33 -12.90 -3.33
N LEU A 84 21.18 -12.69 -2.69
CA LEU A 84 20.12 -11.81 -3.23
C LEU A 84 20.62 -10.37 -3.40
N ASN A 85 21.35 -9.82 -2.43
CA ASN A 85 21.93 -8.48 -2.56
C ASN A 85 22.81 -8.34 -3.80
N SER A 86 23.70 -9.30 -4.07
CA SER A 86 24.56 -9.29 -5.27
C SER A 86 23.79 -9.47 -6.59
N GLN A 87 22.58 -10.04 -6.58
CA GLN A 87 21.71 -10.07 -7.76
C GLN A 87 21.04 -8.72 -8.02
N GLY A 88 20.82 -7.91 -6.97
CA GLY A 88 20.33 -6.54 -7.05
C GLY A 88 21.43 -5.48 -7.09
N GLU A 89 22.69 -5.83 -7.37
CA GLU A 89 23.78 -4.86 -7.61
C GLU A 89 23.70 -4.24 -9.02
N ASP A 90 22.51 -3.73 -9.35
CA ASP A 90 22.28 -2.84 -10.49
C ASP A 90 22.45 -1.37 -10.03
N THR A 91 22.81 -0.51 -10.98
CA THR A 91 23.43 0.82 -10.86
C THR A 91 22.63 1.91 -10.12
N ARG A 92 21.42 1.60 -9.65
CA ARG A 92 20.48 2.52 -8.99
C ARG A 92 21.01 3.06 -7.66
N VAL A 93 21.27 4.35 -7.62
CA VAL A 93 21.58 5.11 -6.40
C VAL A 93 20.37 5.14 -5.47
N LEU A 94 20.59 4.77 -4.20
CA LEU A 94 19.55 4.73 -3.17
C LEU A 94 19.82 5.63 -1.96
N SER A 95 20.97 6.29 -1.89
CA SER A 95 21.31 7.22 -0.81
C SER A 95 22.02 8.47 -1.31
N VAL A 96 21.90 9.58 -0.56
CA VAL A 96 22.54 10.86 -0.92
C VAL A 96 24.07 10.70 -1.02
N ASP A 97 24.65 9.85 -0.18
CA ASP A 97 26.09 9.60 -0.18
C ASP A 97 26.54 8.68 -1.33
N GLU A 98 25.65 7.83 -1.88
CA GLU A 98 25.87 7.15 -3.17
C GLU A 98 25.82 8.13 -4.34
N ALA A 99 24.83 9.04 -4.37
CA ALA A 99 24.73 10.09 -5.40
C ALA A 99 26.01 10.95 -5.44
N LEU A 100 26.47 11.42 -4.28
CA LEU A 100 27.69 12.22 -4.15
C LEU A 100 28.99 11.44 -4.45
N ARG A 101 28.94 10.11 -4.60
CA ARG A 101 30.07 9.30 -5.13
C ARG A 101 30.03 9.16 -6.65
N GLN A 102 28.86 9.26 -7.28
CA GLN A 102 28.72 9.27 -8.75
C GLN A 102 28.93 10.67 -9.36
N ILE A 103 28.54 11.73 -8.64
CA ILE A 103 28.64 13.12 -9.11
C ILE A 103 30.12 13.53 -9.30
N PRO A 104 30.55 13.98 -10.50
CA PRO A 104 31.94 14.36 -10.75
C PRO A 104 32.43 15.49 -9.84
N ARG A 105 33.68 15.35 -9.36
CA ARG A 105 34.35 16.37 -8.54
C ARG A 105 34.90 17.53 -9.41
N PRO A 106 34.91 18.78 -8.90
CA PRO A 106 34.28 19.24 -7.67
C PRO A 106 32.75 19.16 -7.76
N HIS A 107 32.05 18.94 -6.64
CA HIS A 107 30.59 18.85 -6.57
C HIS A 107 29.95 20.25 -6.74
N SER A 108 30.14 20.84 -7.92
CA SER A 108 29.64 22.16 -8.31
C SER A 108 28.14 22.11 -8.61
N PRO A 109 27.44 23.26 -8.55
CA PRO A 109 26.03 23.32 -8.92
C PRO A 109 25.72 22.74 -10.31
N GLY A 110 26.61 22.94 -11.30
CA GLY A 110 26.45 22.39 -12.65
C GLY A 110 26.69 20.88 -12.78
N ASN A 111 27.41 20.26 -11.84
CA ASN A 111 27.56 18.80 -11.80
C ASN A 111 26.38 18.14 -11.07
N ILE A 112 25.90 18.75 -9.98
CA ILE A 112 24.71 18.29 -9.25
C ILE A 112 23.45 18.47 -10.10
N TYR A 113 23.29 19.62 -10.77
CA TYR A 113 22.22 19.91 -11.73
C TYR A 113 22.10 18.82 -12.80
N ARG A 114 23.21 18.55 -13.52
CA ARG A 114 23.25 17.54 -14.57
C ARG A 114 22.93 16.15 -14.02
N TRP A 115 23.57 15.73 -12.93
CA TRP A 115 23.29 14.41 -12.37
C TRP A 115 21.82 14.23 -11.96
N VAL A 116 21.16 15.24 -11.36
CA VAL A 116 19.73 15.10 -11.04
C VAL A 116 18.89 15.02 -12.32
N ARG A 117 19.07 15.95 -13.28
CA ARG A 117 18.33 15.95 -14.56
C ARG A 117 18.53 14.66 -15.35
N ASP A 118 19.78 14.17 -15.42
CA ASP A 118 20.20 13.05 -16.27
C ASP A 118 19.99 11.68 -15.60
N THR A 119 19.63 11.62 -14.30
CA THR A 119 19.48 10.36 -13.53
C THR A 119 18.12 10.22 -12.81
N ILE A 120 17.34 11.30 -12.67
CA ILE A 120 16.05 11.31 -11.96
C ILE A 120 14.93 11.72 -12.92
N ALA A 121 14.12 10.75 -13.36
CA ALA A 121 13.03 11.01 -14.29
C ALA A 121 11.96 11.94 -13.67
N PHE A 122 11.37 12.81 -14.50
CA PHE A 122 10.27 13.67 -14.06
C PHE A 122 8.93 12.90 -14.04
N GLU A 123 8.12 13.09 -13.00
CA GLU A 123 6.75 12.57 -12.92
C GLU A 123 5.77 13.66 -12.45
N PRO A 124 4.65 13.92 -13.15
CA PRO A 124 3.80 15.08 -12.91
C PRO A 124 2.70 14.85 -11.84
N TYR A 125 3.11 14.51 -10.62
CA TYR A 125 2.23 14.50 -9.43
C TYR A 125 2.35 15.78 -8.60
N THR A 126 1.45 16.00 -7.65
CA THR A 126 1.38 17.24 -6.83
C THR A 126 1.97 17.04 -5.43
N GLY A 127 2.71 18.05 -4.95
CA GLY A 127 3.29 18.08 -3.60
C GLY A 127 4.51 17.17 -3.42
N ALA A 128 5.18 17.29 -2.27
CA ALA A 128 6.28 16.39 -1.90
C ALA A 128 5.69 15.03 -1.45
N LEU A 129 5.76 14.00 -2.29
CA LEU A 129 5.29 12.65 -1.96
C LEU A 129 6.45 11.73 -1.56
N ARG A 130 7.58 11.83 -2.26
CA ARG A 130 8.71 10.90 -2.17
C ARG A 130 9.82 11.43 -1.27
N GLY A 131 10.02 12.75 -1.24
CA GLY A 131 11.15 13.40 -0.60
C GLY A 131 12.50 12.94 -1.16
N VAL A 132 13.59 13.40 -0.54
CA VAL A 132 14.97 13.09 -0.96
C VAL A 132 15.20 11.58 -1.12
N GLN A 133 14.85 10.80 -0.09
CA GLN A 133 15.13 9.37 -0.05
C GLN A 133 14.25 8.57 -1.03
N GLY A 134 12.95 8.89 -1.11
CA GLY A 134 12.04 8.22 -2.02
C GLY A 134 12.33 8.53 -3.49
N THR A 135 12.81 9.74 -3.81
CA THR A 135 13.20 10.12 -5.18
C THR A 135 14.36 9.26 -5.69
N LEU A 136 15.33 8.96 -4.83
CA LEU A 136 16.44 8.06 -5.16
C LEU A 136 15.97 6.60 -5.33
N ILE A 137 15.15 6.09 -4.41
CA ILE A 137 14.60 4.73 -4.52
C ILE A 137 13.74 4.56 -5.79
N ALA A 138 12.88 5.54 -6.09
CA ALA A 138 12.03 5.58 -7.28
C ALA A 138 12.80 5.86 -8.58
N GLY A 139 13.99 6.46 -8.50
CA GLY A 139 14.70 7.01 -9.67
C GLY A 139 13.92 8.14 -10.36
N SER A 140 12.92 8.72 -9.71
CA SER A 140 11.98 9.66 -10.31
C SER A 140 11.23 10.51 -9.29
N GLY A 141 10.88 11.73 -9.67
CA GLY A 141 10.08 12.64 -8.84
C GLY A 141 9.57 13.88 -9.58
N ASN A 142 8.64 14.60 -8.95
CA ASN A 142 8.14 15.87 -9.47
C ASN A 142 9.12 17.03 -9.14
N ALA A 143 8.80 18.25 -9.57
CA ALA A 143 9.62 19.43 -9.29
C ALA A 143 9.87 19.66 -7.79
N VAL A 144 8.90 19.36 -6.92
CA VAL A 144 9.04 19.51 -5.46
C VAL A 144 10.09 18.54 -4.92
N ASP A 145 9.97 17.27 -5.25
CA ASP A 145 10.82 16.19 -4.75
C ASP A 145 12.22 16.20 -5.38
N GLN A 146 12.33 16.58 -6.67
CA GLN A 146 13.62 16.86 -7.30
C GLN A 146 14.31 18.09 -6.68
N ALA A 147 13.60 19.20 -6.46
CA ALA A 147 14.20 20.38 -5.80
C ALA A 147 14.65 20.05 -4.36
N LEU A 148 13.92 19.22 -3.61
CA LEU A 148 14.36 18.74 -2.30
C LEU A 148 15.65 17.90 -2.39
N LEU A 149 15.76 17.00 -3.36
CA LEU A 149 16.97 16.19 -3.60
C LEU A 149 18.17 17.07 -4.02
N THR A 150 17.99 17.94 -5.03
CA THR A 150 19.01 18.91 -5.47
C THR A 150 19.51 19.76 -4.32
N ARG A 151 18.60 20.22 -3.43
CA ARG A 151 18.96 21.03 -2.27
C ARG A 151 19.79 20.28 -1.24
N GLU A 152 19.45 19.03 -0.94
CA GLU A 152 20.22 18.20 -0.01
C GLU A 152 21.62 17.87 -0.57
N LEU A 153 21.72 17.52 -1.86
CA LEU A 153 23.00 17.30 -2.55
C LEU A 153 23.89 18.55 -2.50
N LEU A 154 23.33 19.73 -2.79
CA LEU A 154 24.04 21.01 -2.69
C LEU A 154 24.49 21.33 -1.26
N ARG A 155 23.64 21.11 -0.26
CA ARG A 155 23.98 21.36 1.16
C ARG A 155 25.07 20.42 1.67
N ARG A 156 25.03 19.13 1.33
CA ARG A 156 26.11 18.17 1.65
C ARG A 156 27.41 18.46 0.89
N ALA A 157 27.32 19.05 -0.30
CA ALA A 157 28.47 19.59 -1.03
C ALA A 157 28.98 20.94 -0.48
N GLY A 158 28.37 21.49 0.57
CA GLY A 158 28.82 22.69 1.29
C GLY A 158 28.28 24.03 0.76
N HIS A 159 27.28 24.03 -0.13
CA HIS A 159 26.74 25.26 -0.71
C HIS A 159 25.58 25.85 0.12
N THR A 160 25.52 27.18 0.23
CA THR A 160 24.33 27.90 0.73
C THR A 160 23.18 27.76 -0.27
N THR A 161 22.00 27.35 0.19
CA THR A 161 20.81 27.14 -0.67
C THR A 161 19.53 27.66 -0.03
N ARG A 162 18.63 28.18 -0.86
CA ARG A 162 17.21 28.43 -0.53
C ARG A 162 16.30 27.80 -1.58
N LEU A 163 15.02 27.61 -1.28
CA LEU A 163 14.00 27.26 -2.28
C LEU A 163 13.44 28.55 -2.88
N ALA A 164 13.01 28.49 -4.14
CA ALA A 164 12.29 29.56 -4.81
C ALA A 164 11.05 28.98 -5.51
N THR A 165 9.94 29.71 -5.43
CA THR A 165 8.66 29.32 -6.04
C THR A 165 8.20 30.37 -7.04
N GLY A 166 7.59 29.93 -8.13
CA GLY A 166 7.08 30.78 -9.19
C GLY A 166 6.04 30.05 -10.03
N ARG A 167 5.82 30.50 -11.26
CA ARG A 167 4.88 29.86 -12.19
C ARG A 167 5.48 29.69 -13.57
N LEU A 168 5.13 28.58 -14.21
CA LEU A 168 5.42 28.28 -15.62
C LEU A 168 4.26 28.75 -16.50
N HIS A 169 4.56 29.08 -17.76
CA HIS A 169 3.55 29.26 -18.81
C HIS A 169 3.25 27.92 -19.46
N ASP A 170 2.09 27.81 -20.11
CA ASP A 170 1.64 26.55 -20.71
C ASP A 170 2.62 26.02 -21.78
N ALA A 171 3.35 26.91 -22.48
CA ALA A 171 4.42 26.54 -23.40
C ALA A 171 5.62 25.87 -22.69
N ASP A 172 6.09 26.45 -21.57
CA ASP A 172 7.18 25.89 -20.76
C ASP A 172 6.79 24.49 -20.22
N ILE A 173 5.51 24.31 -19.87
CA ILE A 173 4.96 23.04 -19.37
C ILE A 173 4.88 21.99 -20.48
N ILE A 174 4.53 22.38 -21.71
CA ILE A 174 4.56 21.48 -22.87
C ILE A 174 5.98 21.02 -23.17
N GLU A 175 7.00 21.88 -23.04
CA GLU A 175 8.41 21.50 -23.18
C GLU A 175 8.84 20.48 -22.11
N VAL A 176 8.47 20.71 -20.84
CA VAL A 176 8.73 19.78 -19.71
C VAL A 176 8.00 18.44 -19.85
N LEU A 177 6.83 18.40 -20.51
CA LEU A 177 6.12 17.16 -20.80
C LEU A 177 6.68 16.44 -22.04
N ALA A 178 7.22 17.19 -23.02
CA ALA A 178 7.91 16.64 -24.17
C ALA A 178 9.30 16.07 -23.83
N SER A 179 9.99 16.64 -22.82
CA SER A 179 11.30 16.15 -22.34
C SER A 179 11.22 14.85 -21.53
N LEU A 180 10.11 14.11 -21.61
CA LEU A 180 9.92 12.80 -20.98
C LEU A 180 10.38 11.65 -21.89
N ASP A 181 11.53 11.82 -22.55
CA ASP A 181 12.48 10.84 -23.14
C ASP A 181 11.97 9.60 -23.89
N THR A 182 10.69 9.50 -24.23
CA THR A 182 10.13 8.35 -24.94
C THR A 182 8.88 8.76 -25.71
N SER A 183 8.90 8.58 -27.02
CA SER A 183 7.71 8.63 -27.86
C SER A 183 7.37 7.23 -28.38
N ALA A 184 6.09 7.00 -28.66
CA ALA A 184 5.63 5.82 -29.37
C ALA A 184 4.58 6.23 -30.41
N ARG A 185 4.26 5.30 -31.31
CA ARG A 185 3.12 5.39 -32.21
C ARG A 185 2.44 4.04 -32.37
N VAL A 186 1.15 4.07 -32.66
CA VAL A 186 0.36 2.88 -32.97
C VAL A 186 0.52 2.54 -34.45
N GLU A 187 0.92 1.29 -34.74
CA GLU A 187 0.96 0.73 -36.09
C GLU A 187 -0.02 -0.44 -36.21
N ARG A 188 -0.76 -0.48 -37.33
CA ARG A 188 -1.70 -1.52 -37.75
C ARG A 188 -1.26 -2.07 -39.10
N ASP A 189 -1.19 -3.39 -39.24
CA ASP A 189 -0.71 -4.06 -40.46
C ASP A 189 0.64 -3.52 -41.00
N GLY A 190 1.52 -3.07 -40.10
CA GLY A 190 2.84 -2.50 -40.41
C GLY A 190 2.84 -1.05 -40.92
N LYS A 191 1.75 -0.30 -40.76
CA LYS A 191 1.62 1.13 -41.10
C LYS A 191 1.15 1.93 -39.89
N PRO A 192 1.45 3.24 -39.76
CA PRO A 192 0.82 4.08 -38.75
C PRO A 192 -0.71 3.98 -38.82
N ALA A 193 -1.36 3.87 -37.67
CA ALA A 193 -2.82 3.87 -37.57
C ALA A 193 -3.37 5.30 -37.65
N GLU A 194 -4.58 5.46 -38.21
CA GLU A 194 -5.30 6.73 -38.17
C GLU A 194 -5.86 6.93 -36.75
N VAL A 195 -5.19 7.79 -35.98
CA VAL A 195 -5.46 8.09 -34.58
C VAL A 195 -5.56 9.60 -34.37
N THR A 196 -6.36 10.02 -33.39
CA THR A 196 -6.41 11.42 -32.95
C THR A 196 -5.74 11.54 -31.58
N SER A 197 -4.50 12.04 -31.58
CA SER A 197 -3.81 12.46 -30.35
C SER A 197 -4.14 13.92 -30.07
N GLU A 198 -4.94 14.19 -29.03
CA GLU A 198 -5.00 15.53 -28.47
C GLU A 198 -3.68 15.87 -27.75
N GLY A 199 -3.38 17.17 -27.60
CA GLY A 199 -2.21 17.61 -26.84
C GLY A 199 -2.35 17.32 -25.33
N PRO A 200 -1.31 17.55 -24.51
CA PRO A 200 -1.34 17.21 -23.09
C PRO A 200 -2.55 17.80 -22.35
N ASP A 201 -3.25 16.95 -21.60
CA ASP A 201 -4.47 17.28 -20.85
C ASP A 201 -4.41 18.65 -20.15
N ALA A 202 -5.44 19.48 -20.34
CA ALA A 202 -5.53 20.81 -19.74
C ALA A 202 -5.49 20.77 -18.19
N ALA A 203 -5.96 19.70 -17.55
CA ALA A 203 -5.86 19.52 -16.10
C ALA A 203 -4.46 19.08 -15.65
N LEU A 204 -3.71 18.33 -16.47
CA LEU A 204 -2.28 18.06 -16.32
C LEU A 204 -1.45 19.34 -16.48
N ILE A 205 -1.71 20.15 -17.51
CA ILE A 205 -1.04 21.45 -17.68
C ILE A 205 -1.33 22.35 -16.47
N ALA A 206 -2.60 22.49 -16.07
CA ALA A 206 -2.98 23.31 -14.92
C ALA A 206 -2.34 22.85 -13.59
N ARG A 207 -2.08 21.55 -13.43
CA ARG A 207 -1.40 20.92 -12.28
C ARG A 207 0.08 21.28 -12.18
N LEU A 208 0.73 21.61 -13.31
CA LEU A 208 2.16 21.89 -13.41
C LEU A 208 2.51 23.40 -13.44
N ARG A 209 1.50 24.28 -13.50
CA ARG A 209 1.72 25.74 -13.52
C ARG A 209 2.43 26.30 -12.30
N ASP A 210 2.28 25.69 -11.12
CA ASP A 210 2.89 26.17 -9.88
C ASP A 210 4.20 25.40 -9.62
N HIS A 211 5.33 26.10 -9.75
CA HIS A 211 6.66 25.48 -9.88
C HIS A 211 7.63 25.89 -8.76
N ILE A 212 8.61 25.03 -8.50
CA ILE A 212 9.60 25.18 -7.43
C ILE A 212 10.97 24.67 -7.87
N TRP A 213 12.01 25.44 -7.54
CA TRP A 213 13.42 25.12 -7.82
C TRP A 213 14.31 25.49 -6.63
N VAL A 214 15.59 25.12 -6.72
CA VAL A 214 16.60 25.53 -5.74
C VAL A 214 17.34 26.75 -6.26
N GLU A 215 17.62 27.71 -5.38
CA GLU A 215 18.61 28.74 -5.64
C GLU A 215 19.85 28.51 -4.77
N VAL A 216 21.02 28.56 -5.39
CA VAL A 216 22.32 28.36 -4.72
C VAL A 216 23.13 29.63 -4.75
N GLU A 217 23.85 29.93 -3.66
CA GLU A 217 24.79 31.03 -3.62
C GLU A 217 26.05 30.69 -4.45
N HIS A 218 26.31 31.50 -5.47
CA HIS A 218 27.50 31.39 -6.31
C HIS A 218 28.11 32.78 -6.52
N ARG A 219 29.34 32.99 -6.04
CA ARG A 219 30.09 34.26 -6.16
C ARG A 219 29.31 35.48 -5.64
N GLY A 220 28.64 35.34 -4.49
CA GLY A 220 27.88 36.41 -3.84
C GLY A 220 26.54 36.76 -4.50
N LYS A 221 26.01 35.89 -5.37
CA LYS A 221 24.67 36.00 -5.96
C LYS A 221 23.96 34.65 -5.88
N PHE A 222 22.64 34.65 -5.72
CA PHE A 222 21.85 33.44 -5.90
C PHE A 222 21.64 33.16 -7.40
N ILE A 223 21.84 31.91 -7.81
CA ILE A 223 21.57 31.42 -9.18
C ILE A 223 20.62 30.22 -9.12
N ALA A 224 19.77 30.06 -10.13
CA ALA A 224 18.81 28.96 -10.19
C ALA A 224 19.47 27.60 -10.46
N VAL A 225 18.90 26.55 -9.88
CA VAL A 225 19.24 25.13 -10.10
C VAL A 225 17.91 24.39 -10.22
N ASP A 226 17.44 24.25 -11.45
CA ASP A 226 16.11 23.76 -11.81
C ASP A 226 16.26 22.58 -12.79
N PRO A 227 16.40 21.34 -12.29
CA PRO A 227 16.62 20.16 -13.14
C PRO A 227 15.40 19.72 -13.95
N VAL A 228 14.23 20.35 -13.73
CA VAL A 228 12.98 19.98 -14.40
C VAL A 228 12.66 20.93 -15.56
N ALA A 229 12.71 22.25 -15.33
CA ALA A 229 12.23 23.23 -16.32
C ALA A 229 13.34 24.10 -16.95
N ALA A 230 14.61 23.95 -16.57
CA ALA A 230 15.72 24.70 -17.18
C ALA A 230 16.62 23.81 -18.05
N PRO A 231 17.12 24.31 -19.20
CA PRO A 231 18.09 23.57 -20.02
C PRO A 231 19.52 23.61 -19.43
N LEU A 232 19.83 24.61 -18.59
CA LEU A 232 21.15 24.83 -17.98
C LEU A 232 21.06 25.38 -16.56
N VAL A 233 22.06 25.07 -15.73
CA VAL A 233 22.24 25.70 -14.41
C VAL A 233 22.40 27.22 -14.54
N GLY A 234 21.77 27.95 -13.62
CA GLY A 234 21.67 29.42 -13.64
C GLY A 234 20.46 29.95 -14.40
N MET A 235 19.68 29.09 -15.08
CA MET A 235 18.44 29.45 -15.77
C MET A 235 17.21 28.83 -15.07
N THR A 236 16.05 29.40 -15.34
CA THR A 236 14.70 28.81 -15.19
C THR A 236 13.72 29.71 -15.96
N PRO A 237 12.69 29.18 -16.65
CA PRO A 237 11.67 29.98 -17.30
C PRO A 237 10.72 30.66 -16.29
N ALA A 238 10.59 30.12 -15.07
CA ALA A 238 9.74 30.67 -14.03
C ALA A 238 10.36 31.91 -13.35
N ARG A 239 9.61 33.00 -13.26
CA ARG A 239 10.01 34.14 -12.42
C ARG A 239 9.77 33.83 -10.94
N ALA A 240 10.80 34.04 -10.10
CA ALA A 240 10.66 33.95 -8.65
C ALA A 240 9.56 34.90 -8.11
N GLN A 241 8.62 34.33 -7.36
CA GLN A 241 7.54 35.04 -6.66
C GLN A 241 7.77 35.06 -5.14
N ALA A 242 8.37 34.01 -4.59
CA ALA A 242 8.78 33.92 -3.18
C ALA A 242 10.01 33.03 -3.01
N HIS A 243 10.73 33.21 -1.89
CA HIS A 243 11.90 32.41 -1.49
C HIS A 243 11.68 31.84 -0.07
N HIS A 244 12.16 30.62 0.19
CA HIS A 244 11.87 29.87 1.42
C HIS A 244 13.06 29.05 1.92
N ASP A 245 13.32 29.07 3.23
CA ASP A 245 14.32 28.20 3.87
C ASP A 245 13.84 26.76 4.09
N ARG A 246 12.51 26.58 4.10
CA ARG A 246 11.80 25.30 4.30
C ARG A 246 10.79 25.11 3.17
N LEU A 247 10.31 23.89 2.99
CA LEU A 247 9.22 23.63 2.04
C LEU A 247 7.94 24.37 2.51
N PRO A 248 7.25 25.12 1.63
CA PRO A 248 5.96 25.74 1.97
C PRO A 248 4.90 24.70 2.32
N GLU A 249 4.00 24.98 3.27
CA GLU A 249 2.93 24.04 3.67
C GLU A 249 2.04 23.64 2.48
N ALA A 250 1.78 24.58 1.55
CA ALA A 250 1.01 24.32 0.34
C ALA A 250 1.62 23.26 -0.60
N LEU A 251 2.92 22.95 -0.46
CA LEU A 251 3.63 21.91 -1.21
C LEU A 251 4.03 20.71 -0.34
N ALA A 252 3.80 20.79 0.97
CA ALA A 252 4.09 19.71 1.90
C ALA A 252 2.95 18.67 1.90
N THR A 253 3.32 17.40 2.05
CA THR A 253 2.37 16.30 2.26
C THR A 253 2.52 15.70 3.65
N THR A 254 1.41 15.63 4.39
CA THR A 254 1.33 14.96 5.69
C THR A 254 0.47 13.72 5.59
N LEU A 255 0.92 12.64 6.24
CA LEU A 255 0.16 11.41 6.44
C LEU A 255 -0.24 11.31 7.92
N GLU A 256 -1.49 10.92 8.13
CA GLU A 256 -2.09 10.56 9.40
C GLU A 256 -2.66 9.15 9.27
N VAL A 257 -2.40 8.28 10.25
CA VAL A 257 -2.90 6.91 10.32
C VAL A 257 -3.48 6.67 11.70
N GLU A 258 -4.75 6.28 11.75
CA GLU A 258 -5.54 6.10 12.96
C GLU A 258 -6.05 4.65 13.05
N LEU A 259 -5.66 3.93 14.10
CA LEU A 259 -6.19 2.60 14.42
C LEU A 259 -7.49 2.76 15.22
N VAL A 260 -8.58 2.23 14.68
CA VAL A 260 -9.94 2.44 15.16
C VAL A 260 -10.63 1.12 15.43
N GLY A 261 -11.21 0.99 16.62
CA GLY A 261 -12.13 -0.08 16.98
C GLY A 261 -13.57 0.40 16.83
N ARG A 262 -14.45 -0.50 16.38
CA ARG A 262 -15.91 -0.32 16.45
C ARG A 262 -16.47 -1.32 17.45
N LEU A 263 -17.29 -0.86 18.39
CA LEU A 263 -17.92 -1.71 19.40
C LEU A 263 -19.39 -1.99 19.09
N THR A 264 -19.95 -3.02 19.74
CA THR A 264 -21.34 -3.50 19.57
C THR A 264 -22.44 -2.52 20.00
N ASP A 265 -22.10 -1.40 20.64
CA ASP A 265 -22.98 -0.25 20.90
C ASP A 265 -22.87 0.83 19.80
N THR A 266 -22.18 0.52 18.70
CA THR A 266 -21.74 1.39 17.60
C THR A 266 -20.67 2.43 17.95
N GLN A 267 -20.08 2.42 19.16
CA GLN A 267 -19.04 3.37 19.54
C GLN A 267 -17.78 3.18 18.68
N ARG A 268 -17.33 4.27 18.04
CA ARG A 268 -16.05 4.37 17.35
C ARG A 268 -14.98 4.85 18.32
N ILE A 269 -13.98 4.02 18.62
CA ILE A 269 -12.88 4.35 19.53
C ILE A 269 -11.58 4.46 18.73
N SER A 270 -10.86 5.58 18.89
CA SER A 270 -9.47 5.69 18.41
C SER A 270 -8.54 5.08 19.45
N HIS A 271 -7.85 4.01 19.08
CA HIS A 271 -6.89 3.33 19.96
C HIS A 271 -5.48 3.86 19.78
N LEU A 272 -5.11 4.28 18.58
CA LEU A 272 -3.79 4.85 18.28
C LEU A 272 -3.88 5.83 17.11
N THR A 273 -3.09 6.89 17.13
CA THR A 273 -2.94 7.79 15.99
C THR A 273 -1.49 8.21 15.84
N ILE A 274 -0.96 8.10 14.62
CA ILE A 274 0.31 8.73 14.21
C ILE A 274 0.05 9.77 13.14
N SER A 275 0.83 10.85 13.15
CA SER A 275 0.72 11.94 12.17
C SER A 275 2.08 12.60 11.94
N GLY A 276 2.37 13.01 10.71
CA GLY A 276 3.63 13.65 10.34
C GLY A 276 3.82 13.85 8.83
N PRO A 277 4.97 14.40 8.38
CA PRO A 277 5.28 14.48 6.96
C PRO A 277 5.40 13.08 6.35
N LEU A 278 4.85 12.87 5.15
CA LEU A 278 4.84 11.55 4.49
C LEU A 278 6.26 10.96 4.34
N SER A 279 7.26 11.80 4.12
CA SER A 279 8.68 11.42 4.02
C SER A 279 9.28 10.78 5.30
N ARG A 280 8.61 10.84 6.45
CA ARG A 280 8.97 10.06 7.64
C ARG A 280 8.66 8.57 7.47
N TYR A 281 7.59 8.26 6.73
CA TYR A 281 6.99 6.93 6.58
C TYR A 281 7.23 6.31 5.19
N ALA A 282 7.53 7.14 4.19
CA ALA A 282 7.88 6.75 2.83
C ALA A 282 9.00 5.69 2.79
N TYR A 283 8.77 4.61 2.06
CA TYR A 283 9.68 3.46 1.93
C TYR A 283 10.08 2.81 3.27
N ARG A 284 9.22 2.92 4.29
CA ARG A 284 9.31 2.16 5.53
C ARG A 284 8.10 1.25 5.68
N THR A 285 8.33 0.20 6.47
CA THR A 285 7.28 -0.66 7.02
C THR A 285 7.03 -0.21 8.45
N LEU A 286 5.76 0.05 8.77
CA LEU A 286 5.28 0.23 10.14
C LEU A 286 4.65 -1.10 10.57
N THR A 287 4.83 -1.52 11.82
CA THR A 287 4.31 -2.83 12.27
C THR A 287 3.50 -2.70 13.54
N LEU A 288 2.38 -3.42 13.61
CA LEU A 288 1.37 -3.36 14.66
C LEU A 288 1.24 -4.74 15.32
N GLY A 289 1.82 -4.85 16.51
CA GLY A 289 1.60 -5.97 17.45
C GLY A 289 0.57 -5.60 18.52
N PHE A 290 0.24 -6.57 19.39
CA PHE A 290 -0.75 -6.38 20.46
C PHE A 290 -0.33 -7.10 21.74
N GLU A 291 0.02 -6.33 22.77
CA GLU A 291 0.34 -6.86 24.09
C GLU A 291 -0.93 -7.18 24.91
N PRO A 292 -0.89 -8.12 25.88
CA PRO A 292 -1.98 -8.31 26.83
C PRO A 292 -2.25 -7.07 27.70
N ASP A 293 -3.52 -6.77 27.96
CA ASP A 293 -3.93 -5.76 28.96
C ASP A 293 -4.03 -6.40 30.35
N ALA A 294 -3.08 -6.12 31.24
CA ALA A 294 -3.07 -6.63 32.60
C ALA A 294 -4.31 -6.22 33.45
N THR A 295 -5.15 -5.29 32.98
CA THR A 295 -6.38 -4.87 33.66
C THR A 295 -7.65 -5.57 33.15
N ARG A 296 -7.58 -6.34 32.05
CA ARG A 296 -8.74 -6.98 31.40
C ARG A 296 -8.36 -8.34 30.80
N ALA A 297 -9.06 -9.40 31.21
CA ALA A 297 -8.75 -10.79 30.81
C ALA A 297 -8.59 -11.02 29.29
N ARG A 298 -9.37 -10.33 28.45
CA ARG A 298 -9.23 -10.35 26.98
C ARG A 298 -8.95 -8.97 26.38
N GLY A 299 -8.40 -8.04 27.16
CA GLY A 299 -7.95 -6.75 26.65
C GLY A 299 -6.63 -6.88 25.87
N ARG A 300 -6.41 -5.97 24.91
CA ARG A 300 -5.21 -5.92 24.06
C ARG A 300 -4.72 -4.50 23.87
N ILE A 301 -3.44 -4.24 24.09
CA ILE A 301 -2.80 -2.93 23.92
C ILE A 301 -2.09 -2.91 22.56
N PRO A 302 -2.56 -2.13 21.56
CA PRO A 302 -1.88 -2.05 20.28
C PRO A 302 -0.55 -1.31 20.41
N VAL A 303 0.50 -1.86 19.80
CA VAL A 303 1.85 -1.28 19.78
C VAL A 303 2.33 -1.16 18.33
N LEU A 304 2.54 0.07 17.87
CA LEU A 304 3.00 0.36 16.51
C LEU A 304 4.49 0.75 16.55
N MET A 305 5.32 0.09 15.74
CA MET A 305 6.74 0.41 15.58
C MET A 305 7.03 1.03 14.21
N VAL A 306 7.95 2.00 14.17
CA VAL A 306 8.34 2.76 12.97
C VAL A 306 9.87 2.83 12.91
N GLY A 307 10.50 1.69 12.61
CA GLY A 307 11.86 1.40 13.07
C GLY A 307 11.91 1.40 14.61
N ASP A 308 13.03 1.82 15.18
CA ASP A 308 13.34 1.86 16.62
C ASP A 308 12.36 2.69 17.49
N GLN A 309 11.33 3.31 16.90
CA GLN A 309 10.33 4.12 17.59
C GLN A 309 9.01 3.36 17.77
N ALA A 310 8.77 2.83 18.97
CA ALA A 310 7.49 2.25 19.37
C ALA A 310 6.48 3.31 19.86
N SER A 311 5.19 3.09 19.62
CA SER A 311 4.06 3.90 20.08
C SER A 311 2.94 3.00 20.60
N ARG A 312 2.63 3.10 21.90
CA ARG A 312 1.59 2.30 22.58
C ARG A 312 0.24 3.03 22.54
N GLY A 313 -0.82 2.33 22.19
CA GLY A 313 -2.20 2.86 22.15
C GLY A 313 -3.03 2.58 23.40
N GLN A 314 -4.32 2.89 23.32
CA GLN A 314 -5.33 2.60 24.35
C GLN A 314 -5.86 1.17 24.22
N ALA A 315 -6.07 0.49 25.34
CA ALA A 315 -6.46 -0.91 25.37
C ALA A 315 -7.84 -1.18 24.71
N ILE A 316 -7.84 -2.12 23.77
CA ILE A 316 -8.99 -2.63 23.02
C ILE A 316 -9.74 -3.66 23.88
N PRO A 317 -11.06 -3.50 24.10
CA PRO A 317 -11.89 -4.53 24.72
C PRO A 317 -12.37 -5.54 23.67
N VAL A 318 -11.62 -6.64 23.48
CA VAL A 318 -11.90 -7.62 22.41
C VAL A 318 -13.31 -8.19 22.48
N ASP A 319 -13.84 -8.45 23.68
CA ASP A 319 -15.17 -9.02 23.91
C ASP A 319 -16.35 -8.17 23.38
N ALA A 320 -16.09 -6.91 23.00
CA ALA A 320 -17.09 -6.01 22.43
C ALA A 320 -16.73 -5.55 20.99
N LEU A 321 -15.66 -6.06 20.38
CA LEU A 321 -15.07 -5.53 19.15
C LEU A 321 -15.73 -6.12 17.87
N GLU A 322 -16.49 -5.29 17.15
CA GLU A 322 -17.08 -5.65 15.85
C GLU A 322 -16.08 -5.55 14.68
N SER A 323 -15.24 -4.52 14.66
CA SER A 323 -14.21 -4.35 13.64
C SER A 323 -12.99 -3.60 14.17
N LEU A 324 -11.85 -3.85 13.52
CA LEU A 324 -10.61 -3.10 13.68
C LEU A 324 -10.20 -2.54 12.31
N GLU A 325 -9.99 -1.24 12.23
CA GLU A 325 -9.84 -0.47 10.98
C GLU A 325 -8.64 0.47 11.07
N LEU A 326 -7.82 0.52 10.03
CA LEU A 326 -6.85 1.59 9.80
C LEU A 326 -7.50 2.67 8.94
N ASN A 327 -7.70 3.86 9.51
CA ASN A 327 -8.11 5.04 8.75
C ASN A 327 -6.86 5.83 8.36
N PHE A 328 -6.66 5.97 7.05
CA PHE A 328 -5.58 6.76 6.46
C PHE A 328 -6.10 8.11 6.02
N ARG A 329 -5.31 9.16 6.26
CA ARG A 329 -5.61 10.52 5.82
C ARG A 329 -4.34 11.17 5.29
N LEU A 330 -4.34 11.50 4.00
CA LEU A 330 -3.25 12.17 3.31
C LEU A 330 -3.68 13.59 2.96
N LYS A 331 -2.98 14.60 3.47
CA LYS A 331 -3.18 16.01 3.10
C LYS A 331 -1.96 16.48 2.30
N SER A 332 -2.17 17.03 1.10
CA SER A 332 -1.14 17.66 0.28
C SER A 332 -1.61 19.05 -0.15
N GLY A 333 -1.04 20.09 0.47
CA GLY A 333 -1.56 21.45 0.37
C GLY A 333 -3.04 21.55 0.75
N ALA A 334 -3.89 21.94 -0.21
CA ALA A 334 -5.34 22.05 -0.04
C ALA A 334 -6.12 20.76 -0.40
N ARG A 335 -5.46 19.74 -0.96
CA ARG A 335 -6.10 18.44 -1.27
C ARG A 335 -6.01 17.53 -0.06
N GLU A 336 -7.10 16.81 0.22
CA GLU A 336 -7.14 15.77 1.25
C GLU A 336 -7.76 14.49 0.67
N GLN A 337 -7.12 13.36 0.95
CA GLN A 337 -7.55 12.01 0.56
C GLN A 337 -7.72 11.17 1.83
N ARG A 338 -8.73 10.30 1.84
CA ARG A 338 -9.01 9.39 2.95
C ARG A 338 -9.37 8.01 2.40
N TRP A 339 -8.88 6.96 3.05
CA TRP A 339 -9.31 5.59 2.81
C TRP A 339 -9.22 4.78 4.10
N THR A 340 -9.95 3.67 4.14
CA THR A 340 -10.02 2.78 5.31
C THR A 340 -9.62 1.38 4.87
N GLN A 341 -8.72 0.75 5.62
CA GLN A 341 -8.39 -0.66 5.50
C GLN A 341 -8.97 -1.41 6.70
N THR A 342 -9.84 -2.39 6.47
CA THR A 342 -10.31 -3.28 7.55
C THR A 342 -9.20 -4.29 7.85
N LEU A 343 -8.76 -4.38 9.10
CA LEU A 343 -7.84 -5.42 9.58
C LEU A 343 -8.57 -6.64 10.10
N TYR A 344 -9.70 -6.42 10.77
CA TYR A 344 -10.52 -7.46 11.37
C TYR A 344 -11.99 -7.06 11.33
N ARG A 345 -12.86 -8.06 11.20
CA ARG A 345 -14.29 -7.97 11.43
C ARG A 345 -14.73 -9.25 12.15
N GLY A 346 -15.43 -9.11 13.27
CA GLY A 346 -15.94 -10.24 14.03
C GLY A 346 -16.98 -11.03 13.24
N ALA A 347 -16.90 -12.35 13.35
CA ALA A 347 -17.92 -13.29 12.89
C ALA A 347 -18.13 -14.36 13.98
N ALA A 348 -19.18 -15.17 13.88
CA ALA A 348 -19.53 -16.16 14.90
C ALA A 348 -18.37 -17.12 15.23
N ASP A 349 -17.58 -17.47 14.22
CA ASP A 349 -16.51 -18.48 14.29
C ASP A 349 -15.12 -17.88 13.97
N PHE A 350 -14.92 -16.56 14.11
CA PHE A 350 -13.64 -15.90 13.81
C PHE A 350 -13.32 -14.70 14.72
N ASP A 351 -12.23 -14.86 15.48
CA ASP A 351 -11.58 -13.86 16.35
C ASP A 351 -10.05 -13.93 16.16
N ILE A 352 -9.42 -12.82 15.78
CA ILE A 352 -7.97 -12.74 15.55
C ILE A 352 -7.14 -12.84 16.85
N PHE A 353 -7.73 -12.58 18.02
CA PHE A 353 -7.04 -12.60 19.32
C PHE A 353 -7.19 -13.94 20.05
N ALA A 354 -7.78 -14.94 19.37
CA ALA A 354 -7.77 -16.35 19.73
C ALA A 354 -6.69 -17.15 18.95
N PHE A 355 -5.71 -16.46 18.36
CA PHE A 355 -4.50 -17.02 17.75
C PHE A 355 -3.29 -16.79 18.66
N ASP A 356 -2.25 -17.60 18.50
CA ASP A 356 -1.05 -17.56 19.36
C ASP A 356 -0.25 -16.27 19.17
N ALA A 357 -0.25 -15.74 17.94
CA ALA A 357 0.29 -14.44 17.60
C ALA A 357 -0.50 -13.80 16.46
N GLN A 358 -0.72 -12.49 16.56
CA GLN A 358 -1.33 -11.67 15.52
C GLN A 358 -0.51 -10.39 15.30
N HIS A 359 0.00 -10.21 14.08
CA HIS A 359 0.92 -9.14 13.72
C HIS A 359 0.55 -8.58 12.34
N PHE A 360 0.50 -7.25 12.22
CA PHE A 360 0.16 -6.58 10.95
C PHE A 360 1.30 -5.63 10.55
N SER A 361 1.46 -5.38 9.26
CA SER A 361 2.38 -4.36 8.76
C SER A 361 1.75 -3.44 7.72
N ILE A 362 2.32 -2.24 7.58
CA ILE A 362 1.89 -1.18 6.68
C ILE A 362 3.14 -0.65 5.97
N THR A 363 3.34 -1.03 4.71
CA THR A 363 4.47 -0.56 3.88
C THR A 363 3.99 0.54 2.93
N LEU A 364 4.57 1.73 3.06
CA LEU A 364 4.12 2.94 2.35
C LEU A 364 5.02 3.29 1.16
N MET A 365 4.47 3.23 -0.04
CA MET A 365 5.15 3.29 -1.34
C MET A 365 4.68 4.51 -2.16
N PRO A 366 5.27 5.71 -1.96
CA PRO A 366 4.92 6.94 -2.71
C PRO A 366 5.52 7.01 -4.13
N GLY A 367 6.16 5.94 -4.59
CA GLY A 367 6.77 5.84 -5.91
C GLY A 367 7.10 4.39 -6.25
N TRP A 368 7.90 4.22 -7.29
CA TRP A 368 8.34 2.92 -7.80
C TRP A 368 9.34 2.23 -6.87
N SER A 369 9.33 0.91 -6.87
CA SER A 369 10.39 0.06 -6.33
C SER A 369 11.51 -0.16 -7.36
N SER A 370 12.55 -0.91 -6.98
CA SER A 370 13.62 -1.36 -7.89
C SER A 370 14.28 -2.63 -7.36
N ASP A 371 14.99 -3.37 -8.22
CA ASP A 371 15.71 -4.59 -7.84
C ASP A 371 16.77 -4.28 -6.77
N ALA A 372 17.52 -3.18 -6.96
CA ALA A 372 18.51 -2.71 -5.99
C ALA A 372 17.92 -2.17 -4.67
N TRP A 373 16.62 -1.86 -4.62
CA TRP A 373 15.89 -1.60 -3.38
C TRP A 373 15.45 -2.89 -2.71
N LEU A 374 14.73 -3.77 -3.42
CA LEU A 374 14.25 -5.03 -2.88
C LEU A 374 15.42 -5.88 -2.35
N ALA A 375 16.51 -6.01 -3.10
CA ALA A 375 17.65 -6.83 -2.71
C ALA A 375 18.38 -6.30 -1.46
N ARG A 376 18.54 -4.97 -1.33
CA ARG A 376 19.14 -4.35 -0.13
C ARG A 376 18.20 -4.42 1.07
N HIS A 377 16.92 -4.17 0.87
CA HIS A 377 15.91 -4.25 1.94
C HIS A 377 15.75 -5.70 2.43
N ALA A 378 15.71 -6.67 1.51
CA ALA A 378 15.66 -8.09 1.80
C ALA A 378 16.87 -8.55 2.62
N LYS A 379 18.09 -8.15 2.23
CA LYS A 379 19.30 -8.45 3.00
C LYS A 379 19.28 -7.83 4.40
N ALA A 380 18.85 -6.57 4.52
CA ALA A 380 18.81 -5.88 5.82
C ALA A 380 17.86 -6.59 6.78
N SER A 381 16.57 -6.66 6.46
CA SER A 381 15.57 -7.21 7.38
C SER A 381 15.73 -8.72 7.59
N ALA A 382 16.21 -9.50 6.61
CA ALA A 382 16.58 -10.89 6.88
C ALA A 382 17.81 -11.02 7.79
N THR A 383 18.79 -10.10 7.74
CA THR A 383 19.92 -10.10 8.69
C THR A 383 19.42 -9.82 10.10
N ASN A 384 18.61 -8.78 10.27
CA ASN A 384 18.06 -8.35 11.56
C ASN A 384 17.15 -9.44 12.17
N ALA A 385 16.23 -10.02 11.39
CA ALA A 385 15.38 -11.13 11.85
C ALA A 385 16.19 -12.35 12.29
N LEU A 386 17.27 -12.68 11.56
CA LEU A 386 18.19 -13.76 11.90
C LEU A 386 19.12 -13.42 13.08
N GLU A 387 19.27 -12.16 13.45
CA GLU A 387 19.99 -11.72 14.65
C GLU A 387 19.09 -11.80 15.89
N ALA A 388 17.84 -11.32 15.79
CA ALA A 388 16.82 -11.50 16.83
C ALA A 388 16.54 -12.98 17.12
N LEU A 389 16.36 -13.81 16.09
CA LEU A 389 16.17 -15.26 16.23
C LEU A 389 17.39 -15.95 16.87
N GLN A 390 18.61 -15.48 16.58
CA GLN A 390 19.80 -16.04 17.22
C GLN A 390 19.89 -15.62 18.69
N SER A 391 19.59 -14.36 19.03
CA SER A 391 19.56 -13.90 20.42
C SER A 391 18.61 -14.75 21.24
N TYR A 392 17.35 -14.89 20.80
CA TYR A 392 16.34 -15.67 21.52
C TYR A 392 16.76 -17.14 21.73
N ALA A 393 17.44 -17.76 20.76
CA ALA A 393 17.99 -19.11 20.92
C ALA A 393 19.20 -19.17 21.88
N ASP A 394 20.07 -18.17 21.86
CA ASP A 394 21.19 -18.05 22.80
C ASP A 394 20.70 -17.76 24.23
N ASP A 395 19.63 -16.97 24.38
CA ASP A 395 18.94 -16.70 25.65
C ASP A 395 18.32 -17.98 26.23
N LEU A 396 17.51 -18.72 25.44
CA LEU A 396 16.90 -20.02 25.79
C LEU A 396 17.91 -21.12 26.17
N ALA A 397 19.16 -21.01 25.70
CA ALA A 397 20.24 -21.92 26.06
C ALA A 397 21.05 -21.46 27.29
N SER A 398 20.83 -20.24 27.77
CA SER A 398 21.51 -19.65 28.93
C SER A 398 20.65 -19.68 30.21
N THR A 399 19.33 -19.55 30.07
CA THR A 399 18.39 -19.62 31.19
C THR A 399 18.11 -21.08 31.56
N GLY A 400 18.83 -21.59 32.58
CA GLY A 400 18.55 -22.91 33.17
C GLY A 400 17.25 -22.96 33.99
N ASP A 401 16.76 -21.79 34.42
CA ASP A 401 15.39 -21.60 34.91
C ASP A 401 14.45 -21.32 33.73
N ALA A 402 13.16 -21.68 33.87
CA ALA A 402 12.16 -21.28 32.89
C ALA A 402 12.01 -19.74 32.86
N PRO A 403 12.02 -19.10 31.67
CA PRO A 403 11.67 -17.68 31.55
C PRO A 403 10.26 -17.38 32.07
N ASP A 404 9.90 -16.09 32.19
CA ASP A 404 8.48 -15.70 32.36
C ASP A 404 7.78 -15.82 30.99
N THR A 405 7.59 -17.08 30.56
CA THR A 405 7.72 -17.54 29.17
C THR A 405 6.91 -16.73 28.18
N GLY A 406 5.64 -16.48 28.49
CA GLY A 406 4.75 -15.71 27.62
C GLY A 406 5.24 -14.28 27.35
N SER A 407 5.94 -13.64 28.28
CA SER A 407 6.39 -12.24 28.10
C SER A 407 7.65 -12.13 27.24
N ASP A 408 8.60 -13.04 27.38
CA ASP A 408 9.84 -13.05 26.60
C ASP A 408 9.63 -13.63 25.20
N GLU A 409 8.83 -14.69 25.06
CA GLU A 409 8.47 -15.26 23.77
C GLU A 409 7.70 -14.25 22.90
N ILE A 410 6.72 -13.52 23.48
CA ILE A 410 6.00 -12.46 22.75
C ILE A 410 6.98 -11.37 22.29
N ARG A 411 7.91 -10.91 23.14
CA ARG A 411 8.91 -9.91 22.77
C ARG A 411 9.83 -10.38 21.64
N ALA A 412 10.34 -11.61 21.72
CA ALA A 412 11.18 -12.19 20.68
C ALA A 412 10.41 -12.37 19.35
N THR A 413 9.16 -12.84 19.44
CA THR A 413 8.26 -13.02 18.28
C THR A 413 7.96 -11.69 17.61
N ASP A 414 7.54 -10.66 18.34
CA ASP A 414 7.24 -9.34 17.76
C ASP A 414 8.50 -8.64 17.19
N ALA A 415 9.68 -8.81 17.82
CA ALA A 415 10.93 -8.27 17.31
C ALA A 415 11.37 -8.94 15.98
N MET A 416 11.23 -10.27 15.87
CA MET A 416 11.52 -10.98 14.62
C MET A 416 10.44 -10.71 13.56
N MET A 417 9.16 -10.68 13.94
CA MET A 417 8.05 -10.39 13.03
C MET A 417 8.08 -8.95 12.52
N HIS A 418 8.59 -7.98 13.28
CA HIS A 418 8.81 -6.61 12.82
C HIS A 418 9.64 -6.57 11.54
N GLU A 419 10.77 -7.26 11.56
CA GLU A 419 11.72 -7.32 10.45
C GLU A 419 11.19 -8.17 9.29
N LEU A 420 10.65 -9.35 9.57
CA LEU A 420 10.08 -10.21 8.51
C LEU A 420 8.89 -9.57 7.79
N SER A 421 8.04 -8.82 8.50
CA SER A 421 6.83 -8.21 7.91
C SER A 421 7.12 -7.04 6.96
N ALA A 422 8.39 -6.67 6.75
CA ALA A 422 8.83 -5.77 5.70
C ALA A 422 9.18 -6.50 4.38
N LEU A 423 9.57 -7.77 4.44
CA LEU A 423 10.09 -8.54 3.30
C LEU A 423 9.00 -8.87 2.27
N LEU A 424 7.89 -9.43 2.73
CA LEU A 424 6.80 -9.89 1.86
C LEU A 424 6.11 -8.75 1.08
N PRO A 425 5.71 -7.62 1.69
CA PRO A 425 5.14 -6.49 0.93
C PRO A 425 6.15 -5.87 -0.04
N ALA A 426 7.45 -5.88 0.27
CA ALA A 426 8.49 -5.41 -0.63
C ALA A 426 8.69 -6.32 -1.86
N ALA A 427 8.60 -7.64 -1.68
CA ALA A 427 8.60 -8.60 -2.79
C ALA A 427 7.35 -8.42 -3.66
N PHE A 428 6.16 -8.36 -3.05
CA PHE A 428 4.88 -8.17 -3.75
C PHE A 428 4.86 -6.89 -4.59
N ILE A 429 5.17 -5.73 -3.99
CA ILE A 429 5.15 -4.45 -4.71
C ILE A 429 6.17 -4.43 -5.85
N ARG A 430 7.31 -5.14 -5.72
CA ARG A 430 8.30 -5.25 -6.79
C ARG A 430 7.79 -6.07 -7.97
N ARG A 431 7.14 -7.23 -7.73
CA ARG A 431 6.51 -8.03 -8.79
C ARG A 431 5.41 -7.23 -9.49
N LEU A 432 4.56 -6.55 -8.72
CA LEU A 432 3.49 -5.70 -9.23
C LEU A 432 4.04 -4.54 -10.09
N ASP A 433 5.08 -3.82 -9.63
CA ASP A 433 5.73 -2.75 -10.41
C ASP A 433 6.34 -3.25 -11.73
N ARG A 434 6.86 -4.49 -11.75
CA ARG A 434 7.40 -5.14 -12.95
C ARG A 434 6.30 -5.36 -13.99
N SER A 435 5.18 -5.94 -13.55
CA SER A 435 4.04 -6.24 -14.42
C SER A 435 3.27 -4.98 -14.85
N ILE A 436 3.15 -3.97 -13.98
CA ILE A 436 2.66 -2.62 -14.34
C ILE A 436 3.49 -2.04 -15.49
N SER A 437 4.82 -2.02 -15.35
CA SER A 437 5.72 -1.43 -16.35
C SER A 437 5.65 -2.18 -17.70
N GLN A 438 5.53 -3.51 -17.65
CA GLN A 438 5.34 -4.37 -18.81
C GLN A 438 4.00 -4.10 -19.52
N SER A 439 2.90 -4.04 -18.77
CA SER A 439 1.56 -3.72 -19.30
C SER A 439 1.50 -2.32 -19.91
N ALA A 440 2.12 -1.32 -19.25
CA ALA A 440 2.18 0.05 -19.76
C ALA A 440 2.97 0.15 -21.08
N ASN A 441 4.12 -0.51 -21.17
CA ASN A 441 4.90 -0.62 -22.42
C ASN A 441 4.10 -1.32 -23.54
N GLN A 442 3.39 -2.41 -23.23
CA GLN A 442 2.53 -3.07 -24.21
C GLN A 442 1.38 -2.18 -24.72
N LEU A 443 0.94 -1.17 -23.98
CA LEU A 443 -0.18 -0.29 -24.32
C LEU A 443 0.23 1.07 -24.92
N GLY A 444 1.50 1.46 -24.83
CA GLY A 444 1.99 2.73 -25.36
C GLY A 444 1.89 3.89 -24.38
N VAL A 445 1.85 3.59 -23.08
CA VAL A 445 1.68 4.59 -22.01
C VAL A 445 2.84 4.55 -21.01
N ARG A 446 3.08 5.68 -20.37
CA ARG A 446 3.90 5.79 -19.15
C ARG A 446 2.98 5.80 -17.93
N PRO A 447 3.16 4.89 -16.96
CA PRO A 447 2.39 4.92 -15.73
C PRO A 447 2.94 6.01 -14.79
N VAL A 448 2.08 6.63 -14.00
CA VAL A 448 2.44 7.71 -13.06
C VAL A 448 1.82 7.43 -11.69
N LEU A 449 2.67 7.39 -10.66
CA LEU A 449 2.21 7.22 -9.27
C LEU A 449 1.88 8.58 -8.67
N SER A 450 0.60 8.95 -8.77
CA SER A 450 0.05 10.20 -8.24
C SER A 450 -0.38 10.13 -6.77
N GLN A 451 -0.45 8.92 -6.19
CA GLN A 451 -0.86 8.66 -4.81
C GLN A 451 0.03 7.59 -4.15
N PRO A 452 0.28 7.68 -2.82
CA PRO A 452 1.09 6.71 -2.11
C PRO A 452 0.32 5.42 -1.82
N ARG A 453 0.90 4.30 -2.21
CA ARG A 453 0.30 2.97 -2.05
C ARG A 453 0.62 2.43 -0.66
N ALA A 454 -0.39 1.97 0.07
CA ALA A 454 -0.23 1.29 1.35
C ALA A 454 -0.48 -0.20 1.15
N VAL A 455 0.60 -1.01 1.17
CA VAL A 455 0.49 -2.46 1.25
C VAL A 455 0.34 -2.82 2.72
N VAL A 456 -0.79 -3.42 3.08
CA VAL A 456 -1.07 -3.87 4.43
C VAL A 456 -1.03 -5.39 4.46
N THR A 457 -0.13 -5.96 5.25
CA THR A 457 0.03 -7.41 5.44
C THR A 457 -0.52 -7.80 6.81
N ALA A 458 -1.18 -8.95 6.88
CA ALA A 458 -1.61 -9.58 8.13
C ALA A 458 -0.96 -10.96 8.26
N SER A 459 -0.49 -11.28 9.46
CA SER A 459 0.12 -12.56 9.82
C SER A 459 -0.52 -13.10 11.10
N LEU A 460 -1.09 -14.30 11.05
CA LEU A 460 -1.62 -15.04 12.20
C LEU A 460 -0.87 -16.36 12.36
N ARG A 461 -0.47 -16.73 13.58
CA ARG A 461 0.10 -18.04 13.91
C ARG A 461 -0.87 -18.87 14.76
N ARG A 462 -0.97 -20.17 14.49
CA ARG A 462 -1.62 -21.14 15.38
C ARG A 462 -0.89 -22.48 15.32
N GLY A 463 -0.35 -22.95 16.44
CA GLY A 463 0.61 -24.06 16.43
C GLY A 463 1.78 -23.71 15.50
N ASP A 464 2.10 -24.61 14.56
CA ASP A 464 3.08 -24.37 13.50
C ASP A 464 2.48 -23.91 12.15
N GLU A 465 1.16 -23.71 12.06
CA GLU A 465 0.55 -23.04 10.91
C GLU A 465 0.71 -21.51 11.03
N VAL A 466 1.16 -20.89 9.93
CA VAL A 466 1.24 -19.43 9.79
C VAL A 466 0.47 -19.00 8.55
N PHE A 467 -0.57 -18.20 8.77
CA PHE A 467 -1.43 -17.68 7.74
C PHE A 467 -1.03 -16.24 7.44
N VAL A 468 -0.77 -15.95 6.16
CA VAL A 468 -0.37 -14.61 5.70
C VAL A 468 -1.28 -14.17 4.56
N ASP A 469 -1.70 -12.90 4.62
CA ASP A 469 -2.57 -12.24 3.65
C ASP A 469 -2.08 -10.81 3.43
N LEU A 470 -2.36 -10.21 2.27
CA LEU A 470 -2.00 -8.83 1.99
C LEU A 470 -3.03 -8.12 1.10
N GLN A 471 -3.28 -6.85 1.42
CA GLN A 471 -4.15 -5.98 0.64
C GLN A 471 -3.44 -4.66 0.34
N LEU A 472 -3.54 -4.22 -0.91
CA LEU A 472 -3.02 -2.94 -1.37
C LEU A 472 -4.15 -1.90 -1.38
N SER A 473 -3.90 -0.73 -0.81
CA SER A 473 -4.86 0.36 -0.61
C SER A 473 -4.23 1.75 -0.84
N GLY A 474 -5.05 2.80 -0.94
CA GLY A 474 -4.59 4.20 -1.11
C GLY A 474 -3.97 4.51 -2.49
N ASP A 475 -3.95 3.54 -3.39
CA ASP A 475 -3.32 3.60 -4.69
C ASP A 475 -4.18 4.26 -5.76
N ARG A 476 -3.49 5.01 -6.62
CA ARG A 476 -3.91 5.34 -7.98
C ARG A 476 -2.68 5.33 -8.86
N VAL A 477 -2.74 4.56 -9.94
CA VAL A 477 -1.75 4.56 -11.01
C VAL A 477 -2.43 5.17 -12.22
N ASP A 478 -2.16 6.45 -12.46
CA ASP A 478 -2.61 7.11 -13.69
C ASP A 478 -1.70 6.69 -14.85
N ALA A 479 -2.11 6.96 -16.08
CA ALA A 479 -1.32 6.72 -17.29
C ALA A 479 -1.27 8.00 -18.14
N LEU A 480 -0.19 8.17 -18.89
CA LEU A 480 -0.01 9.21 -19.90
C LEU A 480 0.37 8.53 -21.23
N PRO A 481 -0.25 8.88 -22.37
CA PRO A 481 0.19 8.37 -23.67
C PRO A 481 1.61 8.81 -24.02
N LEU A 482 2.26 8.05 -24.89
CA LEU A 482 3.60 8.34 -25.40
C LEU A 482 3.52 8.77 -26.86
N GLY A 483 3.90 10.02 -27.17
CA GLY A 483 3.96 10.51 -28.55
C GLY A 483 2.59 10.55 -29.24
N GLU A 484 2.41 9.71 -30.27
CA GLU A 484 1.22 9.64 -31.12
C GLU A 484 0.22 8.56 -30.64
N VAL A 485 0.40 8.00 -29.43
CA VAL A 485 -0.54 7.03 -28.87
C VAL A 485 -1.85 7.74 -28.43
N PRO A 486 -3.04 7.24 -28.82
CA PRO A 486 -4.31 7.88 -28.47
C PRO A 486 -4.71 7.67 -27.01
N GLU A 487 -5.45 8.63 -26.42
CA GLU A 487 -5.85 8.65 -25.00
C GLU A 487 -6.65 7.42 -24.53
N VAL A 488 -7.28 6.69 -25.45
CA VAL A 488 -7.91 5.39 -25.13
C VAL A 488 -6.93 4.37 -24.51
N ALA A 489 -5.63 4.51 -24.77
CA ALA A 489 -4.58 3.69 -24.16
C ALA A 489 -4.46 3.92 -22.64
N SER A 490 -4.69 5.14 -22.17
CA SER A 490 -4.73 5.51 -20.75
C SER A 490 -5.86 4.76 -20.03
N ALA A 491 -7.05 4.73 -20.66
CA ALA A 491 -8.21 3.98 -20.17
C ALA A 491 -8.03 2.46 -20.25
N ALA A 492 -7.35 1.96 -21.30
CA ALA A 492 -7.01 0.55 -21.43
C ALA A 492 -6.11 0.07 -20.28
N PHE A 493 -5.09 0.87 -19.93
CA PHE A 493 -4.22 0.61 -18.78
C PHE A 493 -5.01 0.67 -17.46
N GLY A 494 -5.84 1.69 -17.26
CA GLY A 494 -6.67 1.83 -16.07
C GLY A 494 -7.65 0.66 -15.86
N GLY A 495 -8.24 0.14 -16.93
CA GLY A 495 -9.09 -1.05 -16.90
C GLY A 495 -8.32 -2.33 -16.57
N LEU A 496 -7.13 -2.51 -17.15
CA LEU A 496 -6.27 -3.68 -16.91
C LEU A 496 -5.68 -3.69 -15.49
N TYR A 497 -5.38 -2.52 -14.92
CA TYR A 497 -4.72 -2.39 -13.62
C TYR A 497 -5.44 -3.17 -12.50
N GLY A 498 -6.76 -2.98 -12.36
CA GLY A 498 -7.55 -3.65 -11.32
C GLY A 498 -7.58 -5.18 -11.45
N HIS A 499 -7.60 -5.68 -12.69
CA HIS A 499 -7.51 -7.12 -12.97
C HIS A 499 -6.14 -7.70 -12.65
N LEU A 500 -5.09 -6.97 -13.04
CA LEU A 500 -3.71 -7.37 -12.79
C LEU A 500 -3.42 -7.40 -11.29
N LEU A 501 -3.96 -6.45 -10.52
CA LEU A 501 -3.87 -6.42 -9.05
C LEU A 501 -4.60 -7.60 -8.38
N ASP A 502 -5.88 -7.85 -8.72
CA ASP A 502 -6.68 -8.99 -8.22
C ASP A 502 -5.98 -10.33 -8.51
N THR A 503 -5.46 -10.48 -9.73
CA THR A 503 -4.78 -11.70 -10.19
C THR A 503 -3.41 -11.90 -9.54
N LEU A 504 -2.53 -10.89 -9.56
CA LEU A 504 -1.17 -11.03 -9.02
C LEU A 504 -1.15 -11.13 -7.49
N THR A 505 -2.10 -10.52 -6.79
CA THR A 505 -2.23 -10.69 -5.32
C THR A 505 -2.51 -12.16 -4.99
N ALA A 506 -3.46 -12.78 -5.70
CA ALA A 506 -3.75 -14.19 -5.52
C ALA A 506 -2.61 -15.10 -5.97
N GLU A 507 -2.02 -14.92 -7.16
CA GLU A 507 -0.87 -15.73 -7.59
C GLU A 507 0.30 -15.66 -6.58
N PHE A 508 0.59 -14.46 -6.07
CA PHE A 508 1.68 -14.24 -5.13
C PHE A 508 1.39 -14.88 -3.76
N LEU A 509 0.16 -14.75 -3.23
CA LEU A 509 -0.23 -15.40 -1.97
C LEU A 509 -0.44 -16.92 -2.12
N GLU A 510 -0.85 -17.42 -3.28
CA GLU A 510 -0.94 -18.88 -3.53
C GLU A 510 0.45 -19.52 -3.60
N GLN A 511 1.41 -18.84 -4.25
CA GLN A 511 2.81 -19.28 -4.33
C GLN A 511 3.51 -19.33 -2.96
N HIS A 512 3.09 -18.50 -1.99
CA HIS A 512 3.82 -18.30 -0.74
C HIS A 512 3.06 -18.68 0.54
N GLY A 513 1.72 -18.63 0.54
CA GLY A 513 0.87 -19.01 1.67
C GLY A 513 0.28 -20.41 1.59
N GLY A 514 0.54 -21.18 0.52
CA GLY A 514 0.07 -22.57 0.34
C GLY A 514 -1.46 -22.74 0.19
N ARG A 515 -2.22 -21.66 0.34
CA ARG A 515 -3.69 -21.61 0.35
C ARG A 515 -4.20 -20.93 -0.91
N ARG A 516 -5.26 -21.48 -1.52
CA ARG A 516 -5.98 -20.81 -2.61
C ARG A 516 -6.65 -19.53 -2.13
N MET A 517 -6.48 -18.45 -2.88
CA MET A 517 -7.05 -17.16 -2.57
C MET A 517 -8.44 -16.98 -3.20
N LEU A 518 -9.16 -15.97 -2.72
CA LEU A 518 -10.44 -15.53 -3.27
C LEU A 518 -10.25 -14.24 -4.05
N THR A 519 -10.18 -14.33 -5.38
CA THR A 519 -10.24 -13.16 -6.26
C THR A 519 -11.69 -12.79 -6.60
N VAL A 520 -11.93 -11.52 -6.90
CA VAL A 520 -13.26 -11.09 -7.39
C VAL A 520 -13.52 -11.69 -8.77
N ALA A 521 -12.49 -11.86 -9.60
CA ALA A 521 -12.59 -12.65 -10.83
C ALA A 521 -13.10 -14.09 -10.59
N ARG A 522 -12.64 -14.77 -9.51
CA ARG A 522 -13.11 -16.11 -9.14
C ARG A 522 -14.57 -16.11 -8.66
N ILE A 523 -15.00 -15.10 -7.90
CA ILE A 523 -16.40 -14.91 -7.50
C ILE A 523 -17.31 -14.77 -8.74
N PHE A 524 -16.95 -13.89 -9.67
CA PHE A 524 -17.73 -13.67 -10.91
C PHE A 524 -17.80 -14.92 -11.80
N ARG A 525 -16.71 -15.69 -11.89
CA ARG A 525 -16.70 -16.98 -12.58
C ARG A 525 -17.63 -18.00 -11.91
N ARG A 526 -17.62 -18.11 -10.58
CA ARG A 526 -18.54 -19.00 -9.82
C ARG A 526 -20.00 -18.58 -9.97
N ALA A 527 -20.30 -17.28 -9.86
CA ALA A 527 -21.63 -16.72 -10.09
C ALA A 527 -22.18 -17.09 -11.47
N THR A 528 -21.33 -16.96 -12.51
CA THR A 528 -21.68 -17.34 -13.90
C THR A 528 -22.03 -18.83 -14.02
N HIS A 529 -21.23 -19.72 -13.42
CA HIS A 529 -21.54 -21.16 -13.40
C HIS A 529 -22.83 -21.50 -12.62
N GLN A 530 -23.10 -20.79 -11.53
CA GLN A 530 -24.32 -20.94 -10.71
C GLN A 530 -25.53 -20.22 -11.31
N ARG A 531 -25.37 -19.49 -12.42
CA ARG A 531 -26.38 -18.65 -13.08
C ARG A 531 -26.95 -17.53 -12.18
N ILE A 532 -26.16 -17.05 -11.24
CA ILE A 532 -26.49 -15.88 -10.41
C ILE A 532 -26.38 -14.63 -11.29
N PRO A 533 -27.46 -13.82 -11.47
CA PRO A 533 -27.38 -12.64 -12.31
C PRO A 533 -26.51 -11.54 -11.69
N PHE A 534 -25.91 -10.73 -12.56
CA PHE A 534 -25.23 -9.49 -12.18
C PHE A 534 -26.18 -8.29 -12.29
N THR A 535 -25.90 -7.23 -11.54
CA THR A 535 -26.56 -5.93 -11.68
C THR A 535 -25.52 -4.81 -11.71
N THR A 536 -25.77 -3.80 -12.54
CA THR A 536 -25.00 -2.55 -12.54
C THR A 536 -25.75 -1.47 -11.78
N VAL A 537 -25.07 -0.83 -10.84
CA VAL A 537 -25.59 0.22 -9.95
C VAL A 537 -24.78 1.50 -10.16
N ASP A 538 -25.46 2.64 -10.25
CA ASP A 538 -24.88 3.97 -10.36
C ASP A 538 -25.68 5.00 -9.57
N ALA A 539 -25.27 6.28 -9.59
CA ALA A 539 -25.89 7.34 -8.81
C ALA A 539 -27.38 7.60 -9.12
N ARG A 540 -27.87 7.13 -10.28
CA ARG A 540 -29.27 7.27 -10.74
C ARG A 540 -30.10 6.01 -10.53
N THR A 541 -29.44 4.89 -10.30
CA THR A 541 -30.06 3.58 -10.09
C THR A 541 -29.66 2.99 -8.73
N ILE A 542 -29.42 3.87 -7.76
CA ILE A 542 -28.90 3.53 -6.44
C ILE A 542 -29.90 2.80 -5.56
N GLU A 543 -31.20 2.92 -5.85
CA GLU A 543 -32.27 2.09 -5.28
C GLU A 543 -32.09 0.60 -5.58
N LYS A 544 -31.34 0.23 -6.64
CA LYS A 544 -30.97 -1.18 -6.87
C LYS A 544 -30.11 -1.78 -5.76
N LEU A 545 -29.41 -0.98 -4.94
CA LEU A 545 -28.71 -1.50 -3.77
C LEU A 545 -29.69 -2.27 -2.85
N ASP A 546 -30.95 -1.84 -2.78
CA ASP A 546 -31.99 -2.47 -1.94
C ASP A 546 -32.55 -3.77 -2.52
N THR A 547 -32.13 -4.14 -3.74
CA THR A 547 -32.32 -5.48 -4.32
C THR A 547 -31.16 -6.44 -4.00
N LEU A 548 -30.01 -5.94 -3.53
CA LEU A 548 -28.84 -6.75 -3.20
C LEU A 548 -29.01 -7.44 -1.83
N ARG A 549 -28.81 -8.76 -1.81
CA ARG A 549 -28.81 -9.59 -0.60
C ARG A 549 -27.48 -9.47 0.17
N ILE A 550 -27.17 -8.27 0.64
CA ILE A 550 -25.93 -7.89 1.34
C ILE A 550 -26.22 -7.23 2.69
N SER A 551 -25.23 -7.25 3.60
CA SER A 551 -25.30 -6.57 4.89
C SER A 551 -25.23 -5.05 4.77
N ASP A 552 -25.74 -4.34 5.77
CA ASP A 552 -25.86 -2.88 5.74
C ASP A 552 -24.50 -2.16 5.77
N ALA A 553 -23.45 -2.79 6.29
CA ALA A 553 -22.08 -2.29 6.18
C ALA A 553 -21.60 -2.25 4.70
N ILE A 554 -21.88 -3.29 3.92
CA ILE A 554 -21.55 -3.34 2.49
C ILE A 554 -22.45 -2.37 1.71
N ARG A 555 -23.74 -2.31 2.05
CA ARG A 555 -24.73 -1.36 1.48
C ARG A 555 -24.27 0.09 1.64
N ALA A 556 -23.79 0.46 2.83
CA ALA A 556 -23.25 1.78 3.12
C ALA A 556 -21.95 2.06 2.34
N GLN A 557 -21.02 1.10 2.29
CA GLN A 557 -19.77 1.21 1.54
C GLN A 557 -20.02 1.44 0.04
N LEU A 558 -20.91 0.65 -0.56
CA LEU A 558 -21.34 0.84 -1.96
C LEU A 558 -22.02 2.19 -2.18
N GLY A 559 -22.90 2.60 -1.24
CA GLY A 559 -23.57 3.90 -1.27
C GLY A 559 -22.59 5.08 -1.27
N ASP A 560 -21.52 5.01 -0.48
CA ASP A 560 -20.49 6.05 -0.43
C ASP A 560 -19.57 6.05 -1.67
N LEU A 561 -19.18 4.88 -2.21
CA LEU A 561 -18.45 4.80 -3.49
C LEU A 561 -19.25 5.48 -4.62
N ILE A 562 -20.55 5.19 -4.71
CA ILE A 562 -21.42 5.74 -5.76
C ILE A 562 -21.70 7.24 -5.51
N ARG A 563 -22.15 7.64 -4.31
CA ARG A 563 -22.60 9.02 -4.04
C ARG A 563 -21.48 10.04 -3.83
N ARG A 564 -20.27 9.62 -3.45
CA ARG A 564 -19.14 10.55 -3.17
C ARG A 564 -18.01 10.47 -4.17
N GLN A 565 -17.84 9.33 -4.85
CA GLN A 565 -16.74 9.10 -5.79
C GLN A 565 -17.22 8.95 -7.25
N GLY A 566 -18.54 8.96 -7.49
CA GLY A 566 -19.13 8.85 -8.83
C GLY A 566 -18.95 7.48 -9.48
N HIS A 567 -18.47 6.48 -8.74
CA HIS A 567 -18.12 5.17 -9.29
C HIS A 567 -19.35 4.40 -9.80
N VAL A 568 -19.15 3.63 -10.87
CA VAL A 568 -20.12 2.67 -11.38
C VAL A 568 -19.76 1.28 -10.85
N ILE A 569 -20.74 0.57 -10.28
CA ILE A 569 -20.52 -0.73 -9.63
C ILE A 569 -21.19 -1.85 -10.43
N LEU A 570 -20.49 -2.97 -10.62
CA LEU A 570 -21.07 -4.24 -11.07
C LEU A 570 -20.90 -5.28 -9.97
N SER A 571 -21.98 -5.96 -9.59
CA SER A 571 -21.98 -7.00 -8.55
C SER A 571 -22.96 -8.13 -8.89
N PRO A 572 -22.79 -9.34 -8.33
CA PRO A 572 -23.87 -10.33 -8.25
C PRO A 572 -25.08 -9.78 -7.47
N LEU A 573 -26.30 -10.26 -7.72
CA LEU A 573 -27.49 -9.89 -6.95
C LEU A 573 -27.48 -10.41 -5.49
N GLN A 574 -26.68 -11.44 -5.21
CA GLN A 574 -26.59 -12.12 -3.91
C GLN A 574 -25.22 -12.77 -3.74
N ASN A 575 -24.96 -13.30 -2.56
CA ASN A 575 -23.78 -14.12 -2.29
C ASN A 575 -23.68 -15.33 -3.25
N VAL A 576 -22.45 -15.80 -3.40
CA VAL A 576 -22.00 -16.78 -4.39
C VAL A 576 -21.23 -17.88 -3.65
N ASP A 577 -21.60 -19.14 -3.86
CA ASP A 577 -20.84 -20.26 -3.29
C ASP A 577 -19.45 -20.35 -3.94
N VAL A 578 -18.41 -20.21 -3.13
CA VAL A 578 -17.02 -20.52 -3.50
C VAL A 578 -16.50 -21.55 -2.51
N ASP A 579 -16.28 -22.75 -3.02
CA ASP A 579 -15.74 -23.92 -2.30
C ASP A 579 -16.53 -24.29 -1.02
N GLY A 580 -17.85 -24.07 -1.01
CA GLY A 580 -18.73 -24.36 0.13
C GLY A 580 -19.02 -23.17 1.04
N VAL A 581 -18.45 -21.98 0.76
CA VAL A 581 -18.66 -20.76 1.54
C VAL A 581 -19.33 -19.68 0.69
N GLU A 582 -20.37 -19.05 1.25
CA GLU A 582 -21.06 -17.90 0.66
C GLU A 582 -20.15 -16.65 0.67
N ARG A 583 -19.76 -16.16 -0.51
CA ARG A 583 -18.87 -14.99 -0.67
C ARG A 583 -19.54 -13.88 -1.49
N PHE A 584 -19.06 -12.65 -1.33
CA PHE A 584 -19.49 -11.50 -2.14
C PHE A 584 -18.30 -10.64 -2.58
N GLY A 585 -18.48 -9.86 -3.63
CA GLY A 585 -17.47 -8.97 -4.17
C GLY A 585 -17.99 -8.25 -5.42
N TRP A 586 -17.37 -7.12 -5.76
CA TRP A 586 -17.80 -6.26 -6.86
C TRP A 586 -16.63 -5.65 -7.62
N TRP A 587 -16.90 -5.21 -8.85
CA TRP A 587 -16.02 -4.35 -9.63
C TRP A 587 -16.52 -2.91 -9.54
N SER A 588 -15.63 -1.96 -9.30
CA SER A 588 -15.91 -0.52 -9.45
C SER A 588 -15.16 0.08 -10.64
N VAL A 589 -15.76 1.07 -11.29
CA VAL A 589 -15.12 1.86 -12.35
C VAL A 589 -15.22 3.35 -12.04
N ASP A 590 -14.11 4.07 -12.15
CA ASP A 590 -14.09 5.53 -12.31
C ASP A 590 -14.48 5.85 -13.76
N PRO A 591 -15.67 6.44 -14.02
CA PRO A 591 -16.15 6.68 -15.38
C PRO A 591 -15.33 7.72 -16.16
N LEU A 592 -14.56 8.58 -15.48
CA LEU A 592 -13.76 9.63 -16.11
C LEU A 592 -12.42 9.09 -16.63
N SER A 593 -11.75 8.24 -15.85
CA SER A 593 -10.44 7.67 -16.22
C SER A 593 -10.52 6.26 -16.83
N GLY A 594 -11.67 5.58 -16.70
CA GLY A 594 -11.81 4.17 -17.01
C GLY A 594 -11.11 3.23 -16.03
N TRP A 595 -10.50 3.73 -14.95
CA TRP A 595 -9.80 2.94 -13.95
C TRP A 595 -10.73 1.97 -13.23
N MET A 596 -10.35 0.69 -13.19
CA MET A 596 -11.14 -0.39 -12.59
C MET A 596 -10.47 -0.94 -11.33
N ARG A 597 -11.30 -1.42 -10.39
CA ARG A 597 -10.83 -2.07 -9.15
C ARG A 597 -11.74 -3.22 -8.71
N ALA A 598 -11.12 -4.32 -8.27
CA ALA A 598 -11.74 -5.41 -7.55
C ALA A 598 -11.94 -5.08 -6.07
N HIS A 599 -13.10 -5.42 -5.49
CA HIS A 599 -13.38 -5.31 -4.06
C HIS A 599 -13.96 -6.62 -3.53
N PRO A 600 -13.19 -7.46 -2.81
CA PRO A 600 -13.73 -8.55 -2.01
C PRO A 600 -14.41 -8.02 -0.74
N THR A 601 -15.37 -8.75 -0.17
CA THR A 601 -15.98 -8.40 1.14
C THR A 601 -15.22 -8.92 2.35
N ASP A 602 -14.38 -9.92 2.16
CA ASP A 602 -13.60 -10.54 3.23
C ASP A 602 -12.61 -9.53 3.80
N ALA A 603 -12.48 -9.47 5.12
CA ALA A 603 -11.34 -8.83 5.76
C ALA A 603 -10.09 -9.72 5.60
N LEU A 604 -8.89 -9.13 5.78
CA LEU A 604 -7.64 -9.88 5.82
C LEU A 604 -7.77 -11.09 6.75
N LEU A 605 -7.39 -12.27 6.25
CA LEU A 605 -7.44 -13.55 6.96
C LEU A 605 -8.83 -14.02 7.45
N ALA A 606 -9.94 -13.41 7.01
CA ALA A 606 -11.33 -13.88 7.29
C ALA A 606 -11.72 -15.19 6.55
N GLN A 607 -10.72 -16.03 6.28
CA GLN A 607 -10.81 -17.35 5.65
C GLN A 607 -10.00 -18.40 6.44
N VAL A 608 -9.38 -18.03 7.57
CA VAL A 608 -8.65 -18.96 8.43
C VAL A 608 -9.64 -19.67 9.35
N GLU A 609 -9.70 -21.00 9.27
CA GLU A 609 -10.51 -21.80 10.18
C GLU A 609 -9.94 -21.72 11.61
N GLN A 610 -10.81 -21.59 12.60
CA GLN A 610 -10.43 -21.77 13.99
C GLN A 610 -10.53 -23.25 14.35
N ARG A 611 -9.37 -23.86 14.63
CA ARG A 611 -9.23 -25.19 15.21
C ARG A 611 -8.31 -25.10 16.42
N ASP A 612 -8.38 -26.05 17.35
CA ASP A 612 -7.37 -26.15 18.40
C ASP A 612 -6.05 -26.69 17.82
N ALA A 613 -4.92 -26.29 18.41
CA ALA A 613 -3.59 -26.73 18.04
C ALA A 613 -2.76 -27.04 19.29
N ASP A 614 -1.85 -28.00 19.18
CA ASP A 614 -0.94 -28.37 20.27
C ASP A 614 0.11 -27.28 20.52
N ALA A 615 0.50 -27.11 21.79
CA ALA A 615 1.61 -26.22 22.15
C ALA A 615 2.93 -26.76 21.58
N LEU A 616 3.65 -25.92 20.84
CA LEU A 616 4.93 -26.29 20.24
C LEU A 616 6.07 -26.32 21.28
N SER A 617 7.13 -27.08 20.97
CA SER A 617 8.40 -26.95 21.69
C SER A 617 9.18 -25.71 21.20
N PRO A 618 10.04 -25.09 22.03
CA PRO A 618 10.86 -23.95 21.60
C PRO A 618 11.74 -24.25 20.38
N THR A 619 12.26 -25.48 20.24
CA THR A 619 12.96 -25.91 19.03
C THR A 619 12.08 -25.78 17.78
N ARG A 620 10.80 -26.19 17.84
CA ARG A 620 9.87 -26.03 16.71
C ARG A 620 9.47 -24.58 16.46
N HIS A 621 9.38 -23.72 17.49
CA HIS A 621 9.26 -22.26 17.28
C HIS A 621 10.45 -21.70 16.50
N LEU A 622 11.67 -22.04 16.92
CA LEU A 622 12.91 -21.56 16.29
C LEU A 622 13.05 -22.03 14.84
N ASP A 623 12.69 -23.29 14.56
CA ASP A 623 12.64 -23.84 13.20
C ASP A 623 11.57 -23.16 12.34
N LEU A 624 10.34 -22.98 12.85
CA LEU A 624 9.26 -22.27 12.16
C LEU A 624 9.67 -20.83 11.80
N HIS A 625 10.34 -20.14 12.72
CA HIS A 625 10.88 -18.81 12.48
C HIS A 625 11.99 -18.80 11.41
N ALA A 626 12.88 -19.79 11.40
CA ALA A 626 13.84 -19.98 10.31
C ALA A 626 13.18 -20.32 8.97
N GLU A 627 12.09 -21.10 8.97
CA GLU A 627 11.26 -21.39 7.79
C GLU A 627 10.60 -20.13 7.22
N LEU A 628 10.07 -19.24 8.07
CA LEU A 628 9.49 -17.95 7.67
C LEU A 628 10.53 -17.01 7.05
N VAL A 629 11.75 -16.94 7.60
CA VAL A 629 12.85 -16.18 7.00
C VAL A 629 13.18 -16.73 5.62
N ALA A 630 13.37 -18.06 5.52
CA ALA A 630 13.63 -18.75 4.25
C ALA A 630 12.50 -18.53 3.23
N HIS A 631 11.25 -18.46 3.69
CA HIS A 631 10.11 -18.17 2.85
C HIS A 631 10.17 -16.76 2.27
N SER A 632 10.39 -15.77 3.14
CA SER A 632 10.46 -14.36 2.75
C SER A 632 11.62 -14.09 1.78
N LEU A 633 12.76 -14.77 1.98
CA LEU A 633 13.90 -14.75 1.04
C LEU A 633 13.55 -15.35 -0.32
N ARG A 634 12.78 -16.46 -0.38
CA ARG A 634 12.29 -17.02 -1.66
C ARG A 634 11.33 -16.07 -2.38
N ALA A 635 10.42 -15.41 -1.66
CA ALA A 635 9.51 -14.43 -2.24
C ALA A 635 10.26 -13.24 -2.87
N ALA A 636 11.25 -12.69 -2.15
CA ALA A 636 12.13 -11.65 -2.68
C ALA A 636 12.91 -12.14 -3.92
N SER A 637 13.50 -13.34 -3.86
CA SER A 637 14.22 -13.97 -4.98
C SER A 637 13.38 -14.05 -6.26
N SER A 638 12.18 -14.63 -6.17
CA SER A 638 11.26 -14.76 -7.31
C SER A 638 10.77 -13.43 -7.89
N SER A 639 10.84 -12.34 -7.12
CA SER A 639 10.43 -10.99 -7.54
C SER A 639 11.58 -10.19 -8.18
N LEU A 640 12.84 -10.61 -7.96
CA LEU A 640 14.03 -10.10 -8.66
C LEU A 640 14.17 -10.71 -10.06
N THR A 641 13.66 -11.92 -10.29
CA THR A 641 13.63 -12.56 -11.63
C THR A 641 12.36 -12.20 -12.40
N PRO A 642 12.43 -11.81 -13.69
CA PRO A 642 11.24 -11.72 -14.55
C PRO A 642 10.55 -13.08 -14.70
N SER A 643 9.23 -13.14 -14.58
CA SER A 643 8.50 -14.42 -14.73
C SER A 643 7.90 -14.58 -16.13
N SER A 644 7.75 -15.82 -16.60
CA SER A 644 6.99 -16.13 -17.82
C SER A 644 5.48 -16.03 -17.60
N SER A 645 5.02 -16.19 -16.34
CA SER A 645 3.62 -16.12 -15.94
C SER A 645 3.03 -14.71 -16.08
N ASP A 646 3.80 -13.64 -15.89
CA ASP A 646 3.25 -12.26 -15.93
C ASP A 646 2.59 -11.93 -17.29
N ASN A 647 3.09 -12.51 -18.40
CA ASN A 647 2.41 -12.42 -19.72
C ASN A 647 1.05 -13.17 -19.73
N ALA A 648 0.97 -14.33 -19.08
CA ALA A 648 -0.28 -15.09 -18.99
C ALA A 648 -1.32 -14.34 -18.11
N SER A 649 -0.88 -13.72 -17.01
CA SER A 649 -1.72 -12.89 -16.14
C SER A 649 -2.27 -11.67 -16.90
N ILE A 650 -1.44 -11.00 -17.73
CA ILE A 650 -1.89 -9.91 -18.62
C ILE A 650 -2.89 -10.41 -19.69
N CYS A 651 -2.66 -11.58 -20.30
CA CYS A 651 -3.62 -12.18 -21.25
C CYS A 651 -4.96 -12.54 -20.58
N VAL A 652 -4.95 -13.03 -19.33
CA VAL A 652 -6.17 -13.28 -18.54
C VAL A 652 -6.88 -11.96 -18.25
N ALA A 653 -6.17 -10.97 -17.69
CA ALA A 653 -6.71 -9.64 -17.38
C ALA A 653 -7.37 -8.99 -18.61
N THR A 654 -6.78 -9.11 -19.80
CA THR A 654 -7.33 -8.54 -21.04
C THR A 654 -8.62 -9.23 -21.48
N ARG A 655 -8.74 -10.55 -21.32
CA ARG A 655 -9.98 -11.29 -21.64
C ARG A 655 -11.10 -10.98 -20.64
N GLU A 656 -10.78 -10.92 -19.35
CA GLU A 656 -11.74 -10.59 -18.29
C GLU A 656 -12.23 -9.13 -18.39
N LEU A 657 -11.35 -8.16 -18.66
CA LEU A 657 -11.71 -6.76 -18.92
C LEU A 657 -12.69 -6.62 -20.10
N LEU A 658 -12.47 -7.36 -21.19
CA LEU A 658 -13.39 -7.38 -22.33
C LEU A 658 -14.73 -8.05 -21.99
N ALA A 659 -14.74 -9.06 -21.13
CA ALA A 659 -15.99 -9.68 -20.66
C ALA A 659 -16.79 -8.69 -19.78
N LEU A 660 -16.12 -8.03 -18.83
CA LEU A 660 -16.75 -7.10 -17.89
C LEU A 660 -17.25 -5.82 -18.56
N SER A 661 -16.50 -5.21 -19.49
CA SER A 661 -16.96 -4.04 -20.25
C SER A 661 -18.24 -4.28 -21.09
N ARG A 662 -18.60 -5.55 -21.32
CA ARG A 662 -19.86 -5.99 -21.94
C ARG A 662 -20.94 -6.38 -20.92
N ALA A 663 -20.57 -6.78 -19.72
CA ALA A 663 -21.47 -7.12 -18.61
C ALA A 663 -21.93 -5.87 -17.83
N PHE A 664 -21.08 -4.84 -17.73
CA PHE A 664 -21.47 -3.51 -17.26
C PHE A 664 -22.62 -2.96 -18.12
N CYS A 665 -23.63 -2.42 -17.44
CA CYS A 665 -24.88 -1.91 -18.00
C CYS A 665 -25.80 -2.94 -18.69
N ALA A 666 -25.41 -4.22 -18.76
CA ALA A 666 -26.26 -5.27 -19.34
C ALA A 666 -27.52 -5.49 -18.50
N THR A 667 -28.66 -5.69 -19.18
CA THR A 667 -29.96 -5.99 -18.54
C THR A 667 -30.36 -7.46 -18.66
N SER A 668 -30.02 -8.12 -19.77
CA SER A 668 -30.33 -9.53 -20.03
C SER A 668 -29.33 -10.25 -20.95
N GLN A 669 -28.56 -9.50 -21.75
CA GLN A 669 -27.52 -9.99 -22.65
C GLN A 669 -26.31 -9.04 -22.63
N PRO A 670 -25.07 -9.52 -22.85
CA PRO A 670 -23.89 -8.67 -22.91
C PRO A 670 -24.01 -7.63 -24.04
N ILE A 671 -23.65 -6.39 -23.75
CA ILE A 671 -23.70 -5.30 -24.74
C ILE A 671 -22.54 -5.46 -25.73
N ALA A 672 -22.80 -5.25 -27.02
CA ALA A 672 -21.74 -5.23 -28.05
C ALA A 672 -20.63 -4.22 -27.69
N SER A 673 -19.39 -4.57 -28.04
CA SER A 673 -18.25 -3.63 -27.95
C SER A 673 -18.37 -2.54 -29.02
N PRO A 674 -17.88 -1.32 -28.77
CA PRO A 674 -17.66 -0.32 -29.84
C PRO A 674 -16.66 -0.83 -30.89
N GLU A 675 -16.65 -0.19 -32.06
CA GLU A 675 -15.68 -0.45 -33.11
C GLU A 675 -14.31 0.18 -32.79
N LEU A 676 -13.22 -0.53 -33.14
CA LEU A 676 -11.86 -0.10 -32.81
C LEU A 676 -11.53 1.27 -33.43
N ASP A 677 -11.95 1.49 -34.67
CA ASP A 677 -11.55 2.65 -35.46
C ASP A 677 -12.20 3.95 -34.94
N VAL A 678 -13.37 3.82 -34.31
CA VAL A 678 -14.01 4.91 -33.54
C VAL A 678 -13.22 5.16 -32.24
N CYS A 679 -12.91 4.10 -31.48
CA CYS A 679 -12.16 4.22 -30.22
C CYS A 679 -10.73 4.77 -30.37
N LEU A 680 -10.12 4.67 -31.56
CA LEU A 680 -8.80 5.23 -31.87
C LEU A 680 -8.82 6.74 -32.15
N ASN A 681 -10.01 7.32 -32.38
CA ASN A 681 -10.20 8.72 -32.76
C ASN A 681 -11.10 9.50 -31.78
N ASP A 682 -11.94 8.80 -31.01
CA ASP A 682 -12.64 9.33 -29.85
C ASP A 682 -12.55 8.30 -28.71
N PRO A 683 -11.88 8.62 -27.57
CA PRO A 683 -11.83 7.71 -26.42
C PRO A 683 -13.21 7.39 -25.84
N GLN A 684 -14.23 8.20 -26.12
CA GLN A 684 -15.63 8.00 -25.72
C GLN A 684 -16.48 7.31 -26.80
N GLY A 685 -15.90 6.79 -27.89
CA GLY A 685 -16.61 5.89 -28.81
C GLY A 685 -17.85 6.50 -29.50
N GLY A 686 -17.80 7.79 -29.83
CA GLY A 686 -18.89 8.56 -30.46
C GLY A 686 -19.95 9.05 -29.48
N GLN A 687 -19.68 9.09 -28.17
CA GLN A 687 -20.61 9.55 -27.14
C GLN A 687 -20.35 11.01 -26.72
N VAL A 688 -21.33 11.64 -26.06
CA VAL A 688 -21.22 13.06 -25.66
C VAL A 688 -20.28 13.21 -24.45
N PRO A 689 -19.27 14.10 -24.49
CA PRO A 689 -18.30 14.27 -23.41
C PRO A 689 -18.88 14.49 -22.02
N ILE A 690 -18.51 13.60 -21.09
CA ILE A 690 -18.73 13.80 -19.64
C ILE A 690 -17.83 14.93 -19.15
N SER A 691 -18.32 16.17 -19.22
CA SER A 691 -17.58 17.33 -18.72
C SER A 691 -17.46 17.28 -17.19
N ALA A 692 -16.23 17.01 -16.71
CA ALA A 692 -15.89 16.92 -15.29
C ALA A 692 -16.15 18.22 -14.51
N SER A 693 -16.31 19.37 -15.17
CA SER A 693 -16.68 20.64 -14.53
C SER A 693 -18.18 20.80 -14.27
N THR A 694 -19.02 19.94 -14.85
CA THR A 694 -20.49 20.03 -14.77
C THR A 694 -21.18 18.81 -14.17
N ASP A 695 -20.56 17.62 -14.16
CA ASP A 695 -21.16 16.43 -13.54
C ASP A 695 -20.16 15.42 -12.95
N MET A 696 -19.53 15.77 -11.82
CA MET A 696 -18.66 14.83 -11.08
C MET A 696 -19.41 13.67 -10.39
N LEU A 697 -20.75 13.62 -10.42
CA LEU A 697 -21.55 12.60 -9.74
C LEU A 697 -22.34 11.68 -10.69
N GLY A 698 -22.26 11.89 -12.01
CA GLY A 698 -23.00 11.09 -12.99
C GLY A 698 -24.52 11.28 -12.95
N LEU A 699 -24.98 12.44 -12.48
CA LEU A 699 -26.39 12.83 -12.28
C LEU A 699 -26.98 13.62 -13.46
N ALA A 700 -26.15 14.25 -14.29
CA ALA A 700 -26.56 15.03 -15.47
C ALA A 700 -26.04 14.46 -16.80
N GLY A 701 -25.03 13.58 -16.76
CA GLY A 701 -24.48 12.88 -17.92
C GLY A 701 -25.38 11.75 -18.45
N GLY A 702 -25.01 11.25 -19.64
CA GLY A 702 -25.74 10.24 -20.40
C GLY A 702 -25.93 8.88 -19.72
N SER A 703 -26.56 7.94 -20.41
CA SER A 703 -26.89 6.59 -19.93
C SER A 703 -25.70 5.83 -19.32
N CYS A 704 -25.97 4.68 -18.69
CA CYS A 704 -24.90 3.83 -18.14
C CYS A 704 -23.83 3.50 -19.19
N VAL A 705 -24.23 3.30 -20.46
CA VAL A 705 -23.32 3.00 -21.58
C VAL A 705 -22.46 4.22 -21.95
N GLU A 706 -23.05 5.41 -22.03
CA GLU A 706 -22.32 6.66 -22.27
C GLU A 706 -21.31 6.92 -21.14
N ARG A 707 -21.70 6.73 -19.87
CA ARG A 707 -20.77 6.90 -18.74
C ARG A 707 -19.61 5.91 -18.68
N LEU A 708 -19.68 4.78 -19.39
CA LEU A 708 -18.61 3.78 -19.42
C LEU A 708 -17.98 3.64 -20.81
N ALA A 709 -18.22 4.59 -21.71
CA ALA A 709 -17.69 4.54 -23.07
C ALA A 709 -16.15 4.49 -23.09
N THR A 710 -15.50 5.32 -22.27
CA THR A 710 -14.05 5.34 -22.03
C THR A 710 -13.50 3.95 -21.65
N THR A 711 -14.14 3.27 -20.68
CA THR A 711 -13.75 1.91 -20.26
C THR A 711 -13.98 0.87 -21.36
N ARG A 712 -15.09 1.00 -22.10
CA ARG A 712 -15.47 0.09 -23.20
C ARG A 712 -14.51 0.21 -24.38
N CYS A 713 -14.07 1.42 -24.73
CA CYS A 713 -13.05 1.66 -25.73
C CYS A 713 -11.66 1.21 -25.26
N GLY A 714 -11.29 1.47 -24.00
CA GLY A 714 -10.05 0.94 -23.40
C GLY A 714 -9.96 -0.59 -23.48
N ALA A 715 -11.05 -1.31 -23.18
CA ALA A 715 -11.14 -2.76 -23.32
C ALA A 715 -10.99 -3.27 -24.77
N VAL A 716 -11.47 -2.49 -25.76
CA VAL A 716 -11.32 -2.81 -27.19
C VAL A 716 -9.88 -2.60 -27.65
N TYR A 717 -9.24 -1.49 -27.25
CA TYR A 717 -7.82 -1.20 -27.52
C TYR A 717 -6.89 -2.27 -26.91
N ALA A 718 -7.07 -2.58 -25.62
CA ALA A 718 -6.31 -3.62 -24.93
C ALA A 718 -6.36 -4.98 -25.65
N ARG A 719 -7.55 -5.41 -26.10
CA ARG A 719 -7.73 -6.65 -26.87
C ARG A 719 -7.08 -6.58 -28.26
N ALA A 720 -7.07 -5.43 -28.92
CA ALA A 720 -6.46 -5.28 -30.24
C ALA A 720 -4.93 -5.39 -30.15
N VAL A 721 -4.34 -4.72 -29.16
CA VAL A 721 -2.91 -4.85 -28.76
C VAL A 721 -2.56 -6.31 -28.41
N ALA A 722 -3.30 -6.95 -27.51
CA ALA A 722 -2.99 -8.31 -27.03
C ALA A 722 -3.09 -9.41 -28.11
N ARG A 723 -3.70 -9.11 -29.25
CA ARG A 723 -3.76 -9.99 -30.43
C ARG A 723 -2.72 -9.65 -31.50
N GLY A 724 -2.06 -8.50 -31.41
CA GLY A 724 -1.22 -7.95 -32.46
C GLY A 724 -2.03 -7.44 -33.66
N GLU A 725 -3.30 -7.05 -33.46
CA GLU A 725 -4.09 -6.26 -34.42
C GLU A 725 -3.62 -4.79 -34.42
N LEU A 726 -3.14 -4.33 -33.25
CA LEU A 726 -2.32 -3.14 -33.09
C LEU A 726 -0.95 -3.55 -32.55
N THR A 727 0.08 -2.82 -32.98
CA THR A 727 1.47 -2.95 -32.52
C THR A 727 2.03 -1.57 -32.21
N LEU A 728 3.05 -1.50 -31.35
CA LEU A 728 3.69 -0.23 -30.99
C LEU A 728 5.11 -0.19 -31.56
N ARG A 729 5.49 0.98 -32.06
CA ARG A 729 6.89 1.31 -32.32
C ARG A 729 7.29 2.47 -31.42
N TYR A 730 8.43 2.28 -30.76
CA TYR A 730 9.04 3.25 -29.87
C TYR A 730 10.15 4.00 -30.60
N GLY A 731 10.47 5.22 -30.14
CA GLY A 731 11.59 5.98 -30.66
C GLY A 731 11.77 7.35 -30.00
N ASP A 732 12.92 7.95 -30.27
CA ASP A 732 13.25 9.32 -29.85
C ASP A 732 12.39 10.33 -30.61
N ALA A 733 11.96 11.38 -29.93
CA ALA A 733 11.19 12.47 -30.53
C ALA A 733 11.99 13.19 -31.62
N GLY A 734 11.70 12.87 -32.89
CA GLY A 734 12.33 13.46 -34.07
C GLY A 734 13.19 12.52 -34.93
N GLN A 735 13.41 11.27 -34.52
CA GLN A 735 14.11 10.28 -35.36
C GLN A 735 13.12 9.45 -36.21
N THR A 736 13.20 9.56 -37.54
CA THR A 736 12.19 9.00 -38.47
C THR A 736 12.44 7.56 -38.92
N SER A 737 13.56 6.95 -38.54
CA SER A 737 13.94 5.56 -38.89
C SER A 737 14.70 4.88 -37.75
N ASP A 738 14.60 3.55 -37.69
CA ASP A 738 15.34 2.65 -36.79
C ASP A 738 15.00 2.72 -35.28
N GLY A 739 13.80 3.20 -34.93
CA GLY A 739 13.20 3.02 -33.61
C GLY A 739 12.76 1.57 -33.33
N GLU A 740 12.99 1.08 -32.10
CA GLU A 740 12.70 -0.29 -31.69
C GLU A 740 11.18 -0.60 -31.73
N VAL A 741 10.82 -1.72 -32.35
CA VAL A 741 9.46 -2.27 -32.28
C VAL A 741 9.38 -3.09 -31.01
N THR A 742 8.43 -2.80 -30.12
CA THR A 742 8.22 -3.63 -28.93
C THR A 742 8.03 -5.08 -29.38
N PRO A 743 8.85 -6.05 -28.91
CA PRO A 743 8.71 -7.43 -29.34
C PRO A 743 7.27 -7.87 -29.05
N PRO A 744 6.53 -8.37 -30.06
CA PRO A 744 5.09 -8.54 -29.96
C PRO A 744 4.78 -9.44 -28.77
N ALA A 745 3.89 -8.95 -27.88
CA ALA A 745 3.45 -9.70 -26.71
C ALA A 745 3.04 -11.12 -27.16
N PRO A 746 3.45 -12.18 -26.44
CA PRO A 746 3.22 -13.56 -26.87
C PRO A 746 1.71 -13.75 -27.05
N ARG A 747 1.29 -13.88 -28.33
CA ARG A 747 -0.11 -13.67 -28.76
C ARG A 747 -1.08 -14.38 -27.83
N CYS A 748 -1.95 -13.62 -27.17
CA CYS A 748 -2.94 -14.16 -26.25
C CYS A 748 -3.95 -15.00 -27.03
N GLN A 749 -3.84 -16.32 -26.91
CA GLN A 749 -4.73 -17.31 -27.54
C GLN A 749 -6.13 -17.28 -26.91
#